data_AF-R7S720-F1
#
_entry.id   AF-R7S720-F1
#
_cell.length_a   1.000
_cell.length_b   1.000
_cell.length_c   1.000
_cell.angle_alpha   90.00
_cell.angle_beta   90.00
_cell.angle_gamma   90.00
#
_symmetry.space_group_name_H-M   'P 1'
#
loop_
_entity.id
_entity.type
_entity.pdbx_description
1 polymer ?
#
loop_
_entity_poly.entity_id
_entity_poly.type
_entity_poly.pdbx_seq_one_letter_code
_entity_poly.pdbx_strand_id
1 'polypeptide(L)'
;MAQNPPPPVCPVPGGVPVSLPSGRSKHWPDLWTIPDHPLAPNFGMYQGKIYFGLVYSAPETRKALKNFLDVAPIPEGTPDGIEKAGLLVMAPGDCLIVRDIQGSGMEEDDHVHAVLTPPELFSQELRDDIRSVRDDILGPVEERTAVKGGVAWERSPEAKSLRNADRCSSLTTSHQAPKQQTAPMASTRMPLGVLSEHQTVRKHAIQANAAIAVEAMELSLPHEAKLLRQRAEACNVPRVGHANNYFFPAMQLNLSPAAEADTAVQTFTQNMGAFAGKHIDYHDALNGWTHLLCHSDLHGDEDPGVLIIMTFGVCVRLGGLASLLFSGRHVHGGFPPTAKEGEKPHPHSYRMVIVSYPPSSLFDVTGKVTLGYTPEGPLNICKEFIDPKYDELVIKGTPTSMTADALAIMDEEAVMDYHGRSLANLAAGLTRQLPPSLGARFDVNQFLRAFTYKDPVTREERHLNPWELGPGSTEMSSLGCTRAGVTAAWADAQARLKPFFPELESTKGLIMAEEEGDESVPATTGDKPGGKHPREEEWVMRPMTRAAKKAKLQSKSYADLQAAGQKGHIQSVRRLHLGATGIRVSSRKKGNGKQRTGKEPEQGGEASTSQMVLRPRAGKGSDGENLGSEDEDTSDGDFRPPSERVPAVKRAVIQISEDALPEIWKDSAAYARGDHPGPHGISPSEDGHAVNAEPSAKPYEKVLATFSQPHLQKLLSKLQVEVKKLEADRALIQRYSGTPHKQIYMILEGLDKSSIFSPAFVSAFPSFWDAITVQEHKSNNHQLNLLLMRSQIMAAVGSAWTWLDVQFPAMCMAILRDEVDKQSAPWLYRLVQDVKKAHCHCGVVQLDPLSYDLRVPSTAARTFNFSDDDLEPSSEVLETCVMAVLHSTIRSWLAFPGPQSISRIQGTFVRHLTSVFGSGQVLLLDKVWNFYRLARTALLGDRLPPRHAFQPDMLSEFLQDLSALPLADSDSEERRILSQIEDAVTAHRALL
;
A
#
# COMPACT_ATOMS: atom_id res chain seq x y z
N MET A 1 -17.30 40.71 -19.54
CA MET A 1 -15.88 41.14 -19.56
C MET A 1 -15.39 41.03 -20.99
N ALA A 2 -14.54 41.95 -21.46
CA ALA A 2 -13.87 41.74 -22.75
C ALA A 2 -12.88 40.59 -22.61
N GLN A 3 -12.76 39.75 -23.64
CA GLN A 3 -11.63 38.82 -23.73
C GLN A 3 -10.39 39.65 -24.04
N ASN A 4 -9.37 39.58 -23.19
CA ASN A 4 -8.04 40.03 -23.58
C ASN A 4 -7.63 39.20 -24.82
N PRO A 5 -6.92 39.80 -25.79
CA PRO A 5 -6.31 38.99 -26.85
C PRO A 5 -5.40 37.93 -26.22
N PRO A 6 -5.27 36.73 -26.82
CA PRO A 6 -4.31 35.75 -26.34
C PRO A 6 -2.91 36.38 -26.31
N PRO A 7 -2.04 35.99 -25.35
CA PRO A 7 -0.66 36.45 -25.35
C PRO A 7 -0.02 36.11 -26.71
N PRO A 8 0.88 36.97 -27.24
CA PRO A 8 1.48 36.75 -28.53
C PRO A 8 2.21 35.40 -28.52
N VAL A 9 1.86 34.52 -29.46
CA VAL A 9 2.48 33.21 -29.62
C VAL A 9 3.99 33.40 -29.69
N CYS A 10 4.73 32.85 -28.73
CA CYS A 10 6.19 32.88 -28.76
C CYS A 10 6.65 32.21 -30.07
N PRO A 11 7.37 32.91 -30.96
CA PRO A 11 7.76 32.34 -32.24
C PRO A 11 8.75 31.19 -32.03
N VAL A 12 8.61 30.12 -32.81
CA VAL A 12 9.60 29.04 -32.89
C VAL A 12 10.67 29.49 -33.90
N PRO A 13 11.87 29.96 -33.47
CA PRO A 13 12.79 30.64 -34.38
C PRO A 13 13.40 29.65 -35.38
N GLY A 14 13.21 29.89 -36.68
CA GLY A 14 13.64 28.96 -37.73
C GLY A 14 12.88 27.62 -37.77
N GLY A 15 11.79 27.46 -36.99
CA GLY A 15 11.04 26.22 -36.92
C GLY A 15 10.24 25.92 -38.19
N VAL A 16 10.51 24.76 -38.80
CA VAL A 16 9.74 24.22 -39.93
C VAL A 16 8.65 23.30 -39.37
N PRO A 17 7.34 23.52 -39.67
CA PRO A 17 6.27 22.63 -39.20
C PRO A 17 6.48 21.18 -39.69
N VAL A 18 6.30 20.21 -38.80
CA VAL A 18 6.39 18.79 -39.15
C VAL A 18 5.16 18.39 -39.97
N SER A 19 5.36 17.69 -41.08
CA SER A 19 4.29 17.04 -41.84
C SER A 19 3.78 15.82 -41.07
N LEU A 20 2.88 16.05 -40.11
CA LEU A 20 2.30 15.02 -39.25
C LEU A 20 1.15 14.28 -39.96
N PRO A 21 0.90 12.98 -39.67
CA PRO A 21 -0.12 12.23 -40.40
C PRO A 21 -1.54 12.70 -40.07
N SER A 22 -2.46 12.50 -41.01
CA SER A 22 -3.82 13.07 -41.00
C SER A 22 -4.71 12.61 -39.83
N GLY A 23 -4.39 11.49 -39.18
CA GLY A 23 -5.09 10.99 -37.99
C GLY A 23 -4.79 11.72 -36.68
N ARG A 24 -3.87 12.69 -36.67
CA ARG A 24 -3.35 13.29 -35.42
C ARG A 24 -4.43 13.98 -34.59
N SER A 25 -4.50 13.61 -33.31
CA SER A 25 -5.39 14.27 -32.34
C SER A 25 -4.98 15.72 -32.10
N LYS A 26 -5.92 16.65 -32.31
CA LYS A 26 -5.83 18.09 -31.97
C LYS A 26 -5.55 18.42 -30.49
N HIS A 27 -5.48 17.40 -29.63
CA HIS A 27 -5.18 17.55 -28.21
C HIS A 27 -3.67 17.42 -27.93
N TRP A 28 -2.91 16.80 -28.83
CA TRP A 28 -1.45 16.79 -28.78
C TRP A 28 -0.88 18.12 -29.28
N PRO A 29 0.35 18.48 -28.89
CA PRO A 29 1.02 19.64 -29.46
C PRO A 29 1.21 19.48 -30.97
N ASP A 30 1.09 20.60 -31.68
CA ASP A 30 1.75 20.78 -32.97
C ASP A 30 3.26 20.69 -32.77
N LEU A 31 3.97 20.18 -33.78
CA LEU A 31 5.41 19.95 -33.73
C LEU A 31 6.12 20.64 -34.89
N TRP A 32 7.28 21.20 -34.60
CA TRP A 32 8.21 21.81 -35.56
C TRP A 32 9.56 21.09 -35.47
N THR A 33 10.34 21.10 -36.55
CA THR A 33 11.79 20.83 -36.46
C THR A 33 12.56 22.14 -36.45
N ILE A 34 13.46 22.30 -35.50
CA ILE A 34 14.42 23.40 -35.41
C ILE A 34 15.85 22.90 -35.70
N PRO A 35 16.77 23.75 -36.19
CA PRO A 35 18.11 23.33 -36.57
C PRO A 35 19.07 23.17 -35.38
N ASP A 36 18.82 23.86 -34.26
CA ASP A 36 19.64 23.90 -33.05
C ASP A 36 18.76 24.29 -31.85
N HIS A 37 19.20 23.98 -30.63
CA HIS A 37 18.58 24.43 -29.36
C HIS A 37 19.57 24.24 -28.19
N PRO A 38 19.73 25.20 -27.25
CA PRO A 38 20.72 25.10 -26.17
C PRO A 38 20.49 23.94 -25.18
N LEU A 39 19.26 23.41 -25.13
CA LEU A 39 18.90 22.21 -24.34
C LEU A 39 18.89 20.91 -25.16
N ALA A 40 19.18 20.94 -26.47
CA ALA A 40 19.32 19.72 -27.25
C ALA A 40 20.64 19.01 -26.91
N PRO A 41 20.67 17.67 -26.94
CA PRO A 41 21.93 16.93 -26.92
C PRO A 41 22.75 17.28 -28.17
N ASN A 42 24.08 17.18 -28.07
CA ASN A 42 24.98 17.31 -29.21
C ASN A 42 25.69 15.97 -29.48
N PHE A 43 25.11 15.19 -30.38
CA PHE A 43 25.63 13.90 -30.84
C PHE A 43 26.55 14.02 -32.07
N GLY A 44 26.93 15.25 -32.46
CA GLY A 44 27.81 15.51 -33.60
C GLY A 44 27.27 14.94 -34.92
N MET A 45 27.98 14.00 -35.53
CA MET A 45 27.55 13.35 -36.78
C MET A 45 26.35 12.40 -36.62
N TYR A 46 25.95 12.08 -35.38
CA TYR A 46 24.77 11.27 -35.06
C TYR A 46 23.58 12.11 -34.57
N GLN A 47 23.62 13.43 -34.80
CA GLN A 47 22.51 14.33 -34.46
C GLN A 47 21.32 14.04 -35.38
N GLY A 48 20.17 13.72 -34.78
CA GLY A 48 18.89 13.61 -35.47
C GLY A 48 18.15 14.95 -35.50
N LYS A 49 16.82 14.88 -35.55
CA LYS A 49 15.94 16.05 -35.53
C LYS A 49 15.66 16.51 -34.11
N ILE A 50 15.76 17.82 -33.89
CA ILE A 50 15.23 18.47 -32.69
C ILE A 50 13.76 18.78 -32.99
N TYR A 51 12.85 17.97 -32.45
CA TYR A 51 11.42 18.28 -32.47
C TYR A 51 11.11 19.26 -31.35
N PHE A 52 10.41 20.33 -31.70
CA PHE A 52 9.96 21.38 -30.80
C PHE A 52 8.44 21.37 -30.74
N GLY A 53 7.86 21.30 -29.54
CA GLY A 53 6.41 21.30 -29.32
C GLY A 53 5.94 22.50 -28.50
N LEU A 54 4.82 23.09 -28.89
CA LEU A 54 4.15 24.14 -28.09
C LEU A 54 3.01 23.51 -27.27
N VAL A 55 3.07 23.67 -25.94
CA VAL A 55 1.99 23.27 -25.02
C VAL A 55 1.41 24.49 -24.30
N TYR A 56 0.25 24.31 -23.67
CA TYR A 56 -0.43 25.34 -22.89
C TYR A 56 -0.50 24.90 -21.43
N SER A 57 0.14 25.63 -20.51
CA SER A 57 0.04 25.37 -19.06
C SER A 57 -1.31 25.75 -18.44
N ALA A 58 -2.19 26.43 -19.19
CA ALA A 58 -3.59 26.71 -18.82
C ALA A 58 -4.26 25.50 -18.15
N PRO A 59 -4.87 25.66 -16.96
CA PRO A 59 -5.60 24.59 -16.28
C PRO A 59 -6.66 23.91 -17.17
N GLU A 60 -7.31 24.70 -18.03
CA GLU A 60 -8.34 24.25 -18.97
C GLU A 60 -7.75 23.33 -20.04
N THR A 61 -6.62 23.72 -20.65
CA THR A 61 -5.98 22.91 -21.70
C THR A 61 -5.31 21.66 -21.11
N ARG A 62 -4.67 21.76 -19.94
CA ARG A 62 -4.16 20.59 -19.21
C ARG A 62 -5.29 19.62 -18.83
N LYS A 63 -6.46 20.13 -18.41
CA LYS A 63 -7.64 19.30 -18.14
C LYS A 63 -8.21 18.68 -19.43
N ALA A 64 -8.23 19.41 -20.54
CA ALA A 64 -8.67 18.88 -21.83
C ALA A 64 -7.74 17.78 -22.35
N LEU A 65 -6.42 17.96 -22.25
CA LEU A 65 -5.42 16.95 -22.56
C LEU A 65 -5.56 15.72 -21.64
N LYS A 66 -5.66 15.91 -20.31
CA LYS A 66 -5.89 14.81 -19.37
C LYS A 66 -7.15 14.03 -19.71
N ASN A 67 -8.29 14.71 -19.92
CA ASN A 67 -9.55 14.05 -20.27
C ASN A 67 -9.44 13.23 -21.58
N PHE A 68 -8.70 13.73 -22.58
CA PHE A 68 -8.39 12.97 -23.79
C PHE A 68 -7.51 11.75 -23.50
N LEU A 69 -6.42 11.93 -22.75
CA LEU A 69 -5.50 10.85 -22.38
C LEU A 69 -6.15 9.79 -21.48
N ASP A 70 -7.12 10.16 -20.63
CA ASP A 70 -7.87 9.23 -19.78
C ASP A 70 -8.70 8.24 -20.63
N VAL A 71 -9.32 8.71 -21.73
CA VAL A 71 -10.21 7.89 -22.57
C VAL A 71 -9.55 7.29 -23.82
N ALA A 72 -8.48 7.89 -24.34
CA ALA A 72 -7.81 7.40 -25.55
C ALA A 72 -7.22 5.99 -25.33
N PRO A 73 -7.44 5.02 -26.24
CA PRO A 73 -6.75 3.73 -26.19
C PRO A 73 -5.26 3.91 -26.51
N ILE A 74 -4.44 2.88 -26.22
CA ILE A 74 -3.13 2.75 -26.87
C ILE A 74 -3.37 2.48 -28.35
N PRO A 75 -2.79 3.26 -29.28
CA PRO A 75 -2.85 2.99 -30.71
C PRO A 75 -2.24 1.64 -31.07
N GLU A 76 -2.68 1.10 -32.20
CA GLU A 76 -2.02 -0.04 -32.83
C GLU A 76 -0.59 0.37 -33.25
N GLY A 77 0.40 -0.45 -32.94
CA GLY A 77 1.82 -0.13 -33.10
C GLY A 77 2.44 -0.58 -34.42
N THR A 78 1.62 -1.10 -35.34
CA THR A 78 1.97 -1.38 -36.74
C THR A 78 2.23 -0.06 -37.50
N PRO A 79 2.93 -0.06 -38.64
CA PRO A 79 3.15 1.16 -39.43
C PRO A 79 1.85 1.89 -39.79
N ASP A 80 0.86 1.15 -40.29
CA ASP A 80 -0.48 1.64 -40.61
C ASP A 80 -1.21 2.16 -39.36
N GLY A 81 -1.09 1.47 -38.22
CA GLY A 81 -1.65 1.90 -36.94
C GLY A 81 -1.08 3.23 -36.44
N ILE A 82 0.24 3.41 -36.57
CA ILE A 82 0.98 4.63 -36.23
C ILE A 82 0.54 5.80 -37.13
N GLU A 83 0.46 5.58 -38.44
CA GLU A 83 0.03 6.61 -39.41
C GLU A 83 -1.44 7.01 -39.17
N LYS A 84 -2.33 6.03 -39.06
CA LYS A 84 -3.77 6.20 -38.79
C LYS A 84 -4.04 6.89 -37.44
N ALA A 85 -3.14 6.77 -36.47
CA ALA A 85 -3.21 7.47 -35.20
C ALA A 85 -2.56 8.86 -35.22
N GLY A 86 -1.80 9.23 -36.26
CA GLY A 86 -1.08 10.50 -36.33
C GLY A 86 0.08 10.64 -35.34
N LEU A 87 0.71 9.52 -35.00
CA LEU A 87 1.91 9.48 -34.17
C LEU A 87 3.15 9.87 -34.98
N LEU A 88 4.06 10.62 -34.36
CA LEU A 88 5.39 10.86 -34.91
C LEU A 88 6.35 9.77 -34.44
N VAL A 89 6.98 9.06 -35.38
CA VAL A 89 8.07 8.12 -35.07
C VAL A 89 9.38 8.90 -34.91
N MET A 90 10.04 8.76 -33.76
CA MET A 90 11.39 9.29 -33.52
C MET A 90 12.45 8.28 -33.99
N ALA A 91 13.50 8.80 -34.61
CA ALA A 91 14.68 8.04 -35.05
C ALA A 91 15.88 8.21 -34.07
N PRO A 92 16.88 7.32 -34.09
CA PRO A 92 18.11 7.50 -33.31
C PRO A 92 18.76 8.85 -33.60
N GLY A 93 19.07 9.59 -32.54
CA GLY A 93 19.56 10.98 -32.58
C GLY A 93 18.46 12.04 -32.45
N ASP A 94 17.17 11.68 -32.59
CA ASP A 94 16.06 12.62 -32.40
C ASP A 94 15.84 12.95 -30.92
N CYS A 95 15.41 14.18 -30.65
CA CYS A 95 14.94 14.62 -29.33
C CYS A 95 13.62 15.41 -29.43
N LEU A 96 12.88 15.46 -28.33
CA LEU A 96 11.66 16.26 -28.17
C LEU A 96 11.85 17.26 -27.04
N ILE A 97 11.77 18.54 -27.40
CA ILE A 97 11.80 19.71 -26.52
C ILE A 97 10.43 20.39 -26.56
N VAL A 98 9.96 20.89 -25.43
CA VAL A 98 8.63 21.48 -25.28
C VAL A 98 8.71 22.82 -24.56
N ARG A 99 8.01 23.82 -25.13
CA ARG A 99 7.83 25.17 -24.57
C ARG A 99 6.40 25.38 -24.10
N ASP A 100 6.23 25.95 -22.91
CA ASP A 100 4.93 26.53 -22.53
C ASP A 100 4.72 27.85 -23.27
N ILE A 101 3.66 27.92 -24.08
CA ILE A 101 3.24 29.12 -24.81
C ILE A 101 2.81 30.27 -23.88
N GLN A 102 2.64 30.00 -22.58
CA GLN A 102 2.34 30.98 -21.54
C GLN A 102 3.54 31.24 -20.59
N GLY A 103 4.69 30.64 -20.85
CA GLY A 103 5.94 30.83 -20.11
C GLY A 103 6.67 32.12 -20.48
N SER A 104 7.97 32.18 -20.17
CA SER A 104 8.84 33.31 -20.51
C SER A 104 9.08 33.48 -22.02
N GLY A 105 9.05 32.37 -22.76
CA GLY A 105 9.46 32.32 -24.17
C GLY A 105 10.97 32.19 -24.38
N MET A 106 11.74 31.97 -23.31
CA MET A 106 13.20 31.80 -23.33
C MET A 106 13.59 30.33 -23.55
N GLU A 107 14.71 30.08 -24.24
CA GLU A 107 15.17 28.72 -24.58
C GLU A 107 15.73 27.96 -23.36
N GLU A 108 16.22 28.69 -22.35
CA GLU A 108 16.67 28.16 -21.07
C GLU A 108 15.53 27.72 -20.11
N ASP A 109 14.29 28.13 -20.36
CA ASP A 109 13.10 27.75 -19.57
C ASP A 109 12.32 26.58 -20.20
N ASP A 110 12.71 26.11 -21.39
CA ASP A 110 12.08 24.97 -22.08
C ASP A 110 12.44 23.62 -21.44
N HIS A 111 11.72 22.56 -21.81
CA HIS A 111 11.90 21.24 -21.21
C HIS A 111 12.11 20.16 -22.26
N VAL A 112 13.22 19.42 -22.16
CA VAL A 112 13.40 18.15 -22.87
C VAL A 112 12.43 17.12 -22.26
N HIS A 113 11.81 16.30 -23.10
CA HIS A 113 10.85 15.28 -22.65
C HIS A 113 11.08 13.89 -23.25
N ALA A 114 11.82 13.77 -24.36
CA ALA A 114 12.32 12.51 -24.88
C ALA A 114 13.66 12.71 -25.63
N VAL A 115 14.60 11.77 -25.49
CA VAL A 115 15.83 11.69 -26.29
C VAL A 115 16.09 10.23 -26.65
N LEU A 116 16.22 9.93 -27.94
CA LEU A 116 16.55 8.59 -28.42
C LEU A 116 18.04 8.53 -28.76
N THR A 117 18.87 8.15 -27.79
CA THR A 117 20.33 8.15 -27.90
C THR A 117 20.80 7.20 -29.01
N PRO A 118 21.62 7.66 -29.97
CA PRO A 118 22.16 6.81 -31.03
C PRO A 118 22.95 5.61 -30.47
N PRO A 119 22.64 4.36 -30.87
CA PRO A 119 23.43 3.19 -30.52
C PRO A 119 24.90 3.29 -30.92
N GLU A 120 25.25 4.17 -31.86
CA GLU A 120 26.61 4.41 -32.36
C GLU A 120 27.52 5.17 -31.38
N LEU A 121 26.95 5.81 -30.35
CA LEU A 121 27.73 6.51 -29.33
C LEU A 121 28.28 5.56 -28.26
N PHE A 122 27.57 4.47 -27.95
CA PHE A 122 28.02 3.48 -26.97
C PHE A 122 29.20 2.67 -27.51
N SER A 123 30.18 2.40 -26.65
CA SER A 123 31.36 1.61 -27.03
C SER A 123 30.97 0.22 -27.56
N GLN A 124 31.79 -0.33 -28.47
CA GLN A 124 31.55 -1.68 -29.00
C GLN A 124 31.49 -2.73 -27.88
N GLU A 125 32.33 -2.57 -26.86
CA GLU A 125 32.35 -3.40 -25.65
C GLU A 125 30.98 -3.41 -24.95
N LEU A 126 30.37 -2.25 -24.68
CA LEU A 126 29.05 -2.18 -24.06
C LEU A 126 27.94 -2.78 -24.93
N ARG A 127 28.04 -2.65 -26.27
CA ARG A 127 27.06 -3.21 -27.21
C ARG A 127 27.16 -4.72 -27.39
N ASP A 128 28.33 -5.29 -27.14
CA ASP A 128 28.53 -6.73 -27.10
C ASP A 128 28.19 -7.30 -25.70
N ASP A 129 28.47 -6.56 -24.62
CA ASP A 129 28.12 -6.92 -23.24
C ASP A 129 26.60 -7.00 -23.03
N ILE A 130 25.83 -6.00 -23.50
CA ILE A 130 24.36 -6.06 -23.46
C ILE A 130 23.78 -7.14 -24.40
N ARG A 131 24.52 -7.57 -25.42
CA ARG A 131 24.13 -8.72 -26.26
C ARG A 131 24.36 -10.04 -25.53
N SER A 132 25.48 -10.21 -24.81
CA SER A 132 25.68 -11.36 -23.92
C SER A 132 24.53 -11.43 -22.92
N VAL A 133 24.23 -10.33 -22.22
CA VAL A 133 23.10 -10.25 -21.27
C VAL A 133 21.77 -10.66 -21.90
N ARG A 134 21.48 -10.24 -23.14
CA ARG A 134 20.29 -10.65 -23.89
C ARG A 134 20.29 -12.17 -24.13
N ASP A 135 21.41 -12.70 -24.60
CA ASP A 135 21.53 -14.11 -24.99
C ASP A 135 21.53 -15.04 -23.76
N ASP A 136 22.10 -14.60 -22.63
CA ASP A 136 22.04 -15.25 -21.32
C ASP A 136 20.61 -15.22 -20.70
N ILE A 137 19.86 -14.13 -20.88
CA ILE A 137 18.48 -13.99 -20.39
C ILE A 137 17.49 -14.82 -21.22
N LEU A 138 17.63 -14.81 -22.54
CA LEU A 138 16.76 -15.58 -23.45
C LEU A 138 17.13 -17.06 -23.48
N GLY A 139 18.42 -17.38 -23.41
CA GLY A 139 18.96 -18.73 -23.49
C GLY A 139 19.10 -19.27 -24.93
N PRO A 140 19.48 -20.56 -25.06
CA PRO A 140 19.61 -21.26 -26.34
C PRO A 140 18.34 -21.12 -27.18
N VAL A 141 18.51 -20.89 -28.47
CA VAL A 141 17.44 -20.53 -29.41
C VAL A 141 16.37 -21.63 -29.48
N GLU A 142 16.82 -22.88 -29.50
CA GLU A 142 16.05 -24.11 -29.49
C GLU A 142 15.26 -24.36 -28.18
N GLU A 143 15.59 -23.68 -27.08
CA GLU A 143 14.86 -23.72 -25.82
C GLU A 143 13.87 -22.54 -25.66
N ARG A 144 13.65 -21.74 -26.72
CA ARG A 144 12.75 -20.58 -26.70
C ARG A 144 11.35 -20.94 -27.17
N THR A 145 10.34 -20.52 -26.40
CA THR A 145 8.92 -20.67 -26.75
C THR A 145 8.11 -19.48 -26.28
N ALA A 146 6.97 -19.20 -26.91
CA ALA A 146 6.10 -18.06 -26.56
C ALA A 146 5.30 -18.23 -25.24
N VAL A 147 5.43 -19.36 -24.53
CA VAL A 147 4.81 -19.60 -23.22
C VAL A 147 5.73 -19.19 -22.05
N LYS A 148 5.15 -18.96 -20.87
CA LYS A 148 5.90 -18.59 -19.66
C LYS A 148 6.83 -19.74 -19.24
N GLY A 149 8.09 -19.43 -18.93
CA GLY A 149 9.18 -20.42 -18.77
C GLY A 149 9.94 -20.68 -20.07
N GLY A 150 9.48 -20.13 -21.19
CA GLY A 150 10.07 -20.32 -22.52
C GLY A 150 11.34 -19.50 -22.82
N VAL A 151 12.09 -19.10 -21.80
CA VAL A 151 13.38 -18.39 -21.86
C VAL A 151 14.20 -18.71 -20.60
N ALA A 152 15.54 -18.70 -20.68
CA ALA A 152 16.43 -19.11 -19.59
C ALA A 152 16.14 -18.38 -18.27
N TRP A 153 15.93 -17.07 -18.30
CA TRP A 153 15.55 -16.28 -17.12
C TRP A 153 14.29 -16.83 -16.43
N GLU A 154 13.25 -17.15 -17.19
CA GLU A 154 11.96 -17.59 -16.64
C GLU A 154 11.96 -19.05 -16.16
N ARG A 155 12.94 -19.87 -16.55
CA ARG A 155 13.12 -21.25 -16.05
C ARG A 155 13.59 -21.30 -14.59
N SER A 156 14.16 -20.21 -14.08
CA SER A 156 14.69 -20.13 -12.72
C SER A 156 13.61 -19.90 -11.66
N PRO A 157 13.60 -20.62 -10.53
CA PRO A 157 12.71 -20.34 -9.41
C PRO A 157 12.98 -18.98 -8.74
N GLU A 158 14.10 -18.31 -9.03
CA GLU A 158 14.41 -16.96 -8.55
C GLU A 158 13.82 -15.83 -9.43
N ALA A 159 13.32 -16.15 -10.63
CA ALA A 159 12.62 -15.20 -11.49
C ALA A 159 11.20 -14.93 -10.96
N LYS A 160 11.09 -14.02 -9.99
CA LYS A 160 9.80 -13.62 -9.42
C LYS A 160 9.15 -12.53 -10.27
N SER A 161 8.16 -12.94 -11.05
CA SER A 161 7.21 -12.07 -11.77
C SER A 161 6.58 -11.03 -10.84
N LEU A 162 6.28 -9.85 -11.40
CA LEU A 162 5.47 -8.84 -10.76
C LEU A 162 3.98 -9.25 -10.76
N ARG A 163 3.23 -8.71 -9.79
CA ARG A 163 1.82 -9.06 -9.60
C ARG A 163 1.01 -8.64 -10.83
N ASN A 164 0.30 -9.61 -11.42
CA ASN A 164 -0.49 -9.46 -12.65
C ASN A 164 0.35 -9.12 -13.91
N ALA A 165 1.66 -9.38 -13.91
CA ALA A 165 2.56 -9.11 -15.02
C ALA A 165 3.61 -10.21 -15.14
N ASP A 166 3.21 -11.34 -15.73
CA ASP A 166 3.94 -12.62 -15.65
C ASP A 166 5.37 -12.58 -16.20
N ARG A 167 5.64 -11.76 -17.22
CA ARG A 167 6.97 -11.59 -17.84
C ARG A 167 7.70 -10.30 -17.45
N CYS A 168 7.21 -9.60 -16.42
CA CYS A 168 7.88 -8.44 -15.83
C CYS A 168 8.57 -8.85 -14.53
N SER A 169 9.88 -8.66 -14.42
CA SER A 169 10.68 -8.97 -13.23
C SER A 169 11.44 -7.73 -12.77
N SER A 170 11.27 -7.29 -11.52
CA SER A 170 12.25 -6.36 -10.96
C SER A 170 13.64 -7.01 -10.94
N LEU A 171 14.67 -6.20 -11.18
CA LEU A 171 16.06 -6.64 -11.13
C LEU A 171 16.72 -6.31 -9.79
N THR A 172 16.48 -5.11 -9.26
CA THR A 172 17.33 -4.45 -8.25
C THR A 172 16.62 -4.19 -6.91
N THR A 173 16.09 -2.98 -6.70
CA THR A 173 15.41 -2.56 -5.48
C THR A 173 13.89 -2.72 -5.59
N SER A 174 13.21 -2.71 -4.45
CA SER A 174 11.75 -2.75 -4.36
C SER A 174 11.25 -1.88 -3.21
N HIS A 175 10.12 -1.20 -3.41
CA HIS A 175 9.50 -0.34 -2.40
C HIS A 175 8.25 -0.98 -1.81
N GLN A 176 8.22 -1.15 -0.48
CA GLN A 176 7.09 -1.68 0.27
C GLN A 176 6.24 -0.53 0.80
N ALA A 177 5.36 0.01 -0.05
CA ALA A 177 4.54 1.20 0.26
C ALA A 177 3.82 1.16 1.64
N PRO A 178 3.21 0.05 2.10
CA PRO A 178 2.57 -0.03 3.44
C PRO A 178 3.54 0.11 4.62
N LYS A 179 4.86 0.13 4.38
CA LYS A 179 5.90 0.41 5.37
C LYS A 179 6.75 1.64 5.04
N GLN A 180 6.53 2.24 3.86
CA GLN A 180 7.42 3.21 3.22
C GLN A 180 8.88 2.72 3.16
N GLN A 181 9.11 1.42 2.94
CA GLN A 181 10.44 0.79 3.11
C GLN A 181 11.02 0.35 1.76
N THR A 182 12.19 0.87 1.39
CA THR A 182 12.97 0.47 0.21
C THR A 182 14.12 -0.47 0.61
N ALA A 183 14.35 -1.51 -0.19
CA ALA A 183 15.41 -2.50 0.00
C ALA A 183 15.77 -3.18 -1.34
N PRO A 184 16.92 -3.87 -1.45
CA PRO A 184 17.11 -4.91 -2.46
C PRO A 184 15.94 -5.91 -2.41
N MET A 185 15.50 -6.39 -3.58
CA MET A 185 14.30 -7.24 -3.66
C MET A 185 14.51 -8.65 -3.08
N ALA A 186 13.42 -9.36 -2.82
CA ALA A 186 13.49 -10.66 -2.13
C ALA A 186 14.31 -11.74 -2.88
N SER A 187 14.40 -11.67 -4.21
CA SER A 187 15.19 -12.59 -5.06
C SER A 187 16.65 -12.17 -5.25
N THR A 188 17.11 -11.03 -4.72
CA THR A 188 18.55 -10.69 -4.64
C THR A 188 19.13 -11.07 -3.27
N ARG A 189 18.49 -12.00 -2.55
CA ARG A 189 19.01 -12.52 -1.29
C ARG A 189 20.11 -13.54 -1.58
N MET A 190 21.32 -13.24 -1.15
CA MET A 190 22.49 -14.13 -1.23
C MET A 190 22.68 -14.88 0.10
N PRO A 191 22.37 -16.18 0.20
CA PRO A 191 22.73 -16.98 1.36
C PRO A 191 24.27 -17.05 1.47
N LEU A 192 24.81 -16.86 2.67
CA LEU A 192 26.26 -16.94 2.95
C LEU A 192 27.16 -16.03 2.08
N GLY A 193 26.60 -15.04 1.38
CA GLY A 193 27.35 -14.13 0.49
C GLY A 193 27.76 -14.72 -0.86
N VAL A 194 27.22 -15.88 -1.25
CA VAL A 194 27.45 -16.51 -2.57
C VAL A 194 26.31 -16.14 -3.53
N LEU A 195 26.64 -15.91 -4.81
CA LEU A 195 25.66 -15.72 -5.88
C LEU A 195 25.24 -17.09 -6.44
N SER A 196 23.94 -17.27 -6.72
CA SER A 196 23.50 -18.34 -7.62
C SER A 196 23.82 -18.00 -9.09
N GLU A 197 23.66 -18.98 -9.98
CA GLU A 197 23.73 -18.79 -11.44
C GLU A 197 22.76 -17.69 -11.90
N HIS A 198 21.50 -17.76 -11.47
CA HIS A 198 20.50 -16.72 -11.73
C HIS A 198 20.91 -15.35 -11.19
N GLN A 199 21.52 -15.30 -10.02
CA GLN A 199 22.02 -14.05 -9.44
C GLN A 199 23.25 -13.52 -10.17
N THR A 200 24.01 -14.38 -10.85
CA THR A 200 25.15 -13.99 -11.68
C THR A 200 24.66 -13.35 -12.98
N VAL A 201 23.75 -13.99 -13.72
CA VAL A 201 23.09 -13.39 -14.91
C VAL A 201 22.35 -12.10 -14.54
N ARG A 202 21.60 -12.09 -13.43
CA ARG A 202 20.93 -10.89 -12.90
C ARG A 202 21.93 -9.77 -12.61
N LYS A 203 23.05 -10.07 -11.96
CA LYS A 203 24.08 -9.06 -11.62
C LYS A 203 24.70 -8.49 -12.90
N HIS A 204 25.07 -9.35 -13.85
CA HIS A 204 25.61 -8.95 -15.15
C HIS A 204 24.64 -8.05 -15.91
N ALA A 205 23.38 -8.44 -16.01
CA ALA A 205 22.32 -7.63 -16.62
C ALA A 205 22.16 -6.24 -15.98
N ILE A 206 22.24 -6.17 -14.65
CA ILE A 206 22.21 -4.91 -13.90
C ILE A 206 23.47 -4.06 -14.19
N GLN A 207 24.65 -4.67 -14.33
CA GLN A 207 25.90 -3.97 -14.59
C GLN A 207 25.94 -3.38 -16.02
N ALA A 208 25.67 -4.20 -17.05
CA ALA A 208 25.68 -3.80 -18.46
C ALA A 208 24.67 -2.67 -18.73
N ASN A 209 23.43 -2.86 -18.27
CA ASN A 209 22.37 -1.87 -18.40
C ASN A 209 22.69 -0.58 -17.62
N ALA A 210 23.26 -0.67 -16.41
CA ALA A 210 23.64 0.52 -15.64
C ALA A 210 24.71 1.37 -16.33
N ALA A 211 25.66 0.74 -17.05
CA ALA A 211 26.69 1.45 -17.80
C ALA A 211 26.08 2.23 -18.97
N ILE A 212 25.29 1.56 -19.83
CA ILE A 212 24.63 2.20 -20.98
C ILE A 212 23.64 3.29 -20.52
N ALA A 213 22.88 3.06 -19.44
CA ALA A 213 21.95 4.04 -18.90
C ALA A 213 22.66 5.30 -18.39
N VAL A 214 23.79 5.15 -17.70
CA VAL A 214 24.62 6.28 -17.23
C VAL A 214 25.21 7.05 -18.40
N GLU A 215 25.79 6.37 -19.39
CA GLU A 215 26.37 7.01 -20.56
C GLU A 215 25.31 7.73 -21.39
N ALA A 216 24.15 7.10 -21.61
CA ALA A 216 23.01 7.74 -22.28
C ALA A 216 22.57 9.02 -21.55
N MET A 217 22.47 8.99 -20.22
CA MET A 217 22.06 10.15 -19.41
C MET A 217 23.11 11.27 -19.46
N GLU A 218 24.40 10.95 -19.37
CA GLU A 218 25.47 11.95 -19.36
C GLU A 218 25.76 12.54 -20.74
N LEU A 219 25.52 11.79 -21.83
CA LEU A 219 25.56 12.30 -23.21
C LEU A 219 24.31 13.11 -23.60
N SER A 220 23.13 12.68 -23.17
CA SER A 220 21.86 13.25 -23.65
C SER A 220 21.39 14.46 -22.83
N LEU A 221 21.66 14.45 -21.52
CA LEU A 221 21.03 15.34 -20.53
C LEU A 221 22.05 15.78 -19.45
N PRO A 222 23.17 16.44 -19.83
CA PRO A 222 24.28 16.70 -18.93
C PRO A 222 23.92 17.65 -17.77
N HIS A 223 22.91 18.52 -17.92
CA HIS A 223 22.45 19.39 -16.82
C HIS A 223 21.67 18.59 -15.77
N GLU A 224 20.73 17.77 -16.20
CA GLU A 224 19.89 16.93 -15.36
C GLU A 224 20.72 15.83 -14.69
N ALA A 225 21.69 15.25 -15.42
CA ALA A 225 22.68 14.33 -14.87
C ALA A 225 23.47 14.98 -13.73
N LYS A 226 23.91 16.24 -13.88
CA LYS A 226 24.58 16.99 -12.80
C LYS A 226 23.67 17.22 -11.60
N LEU A 227 22.41 17.60 -11.81
CA LEU A 227 21.44 17.83 -10.73
C LEU A 227 21.09 16.53 -9.96
N LEU A 228 20.81 15.45 -10.69
CA LEU A 228 20.54 14.14 -10.09
C LEU A 228 21.77 13.60 -9.36
N ARG A 229 22.98 13.78 -9.90
CA ARG A 229 24.25 13.44 -9.22
C ARG A 229 24.40 14.22 -7.90
N GLN A 230 24.14 15.53 -7.90
CA GLN A 230 24.18 16.34 -6.68
C GLN A 230 23.17 15.87 -5.62
N ARG A 231 21.93 15.54 -6.03
CA ARG A 231 20.91 15.01 -5.10
C ARG A 231 21.23 13.59 -4.62
N ALA A 232 21.78 12.74 -5.49
CA ALA A 232 22.15 11.37 -5.18
C ALA A 232 23.30 11.28 -4.16
N GLU A 233 24.33 12.13 -4.29
CA GLU A 233 25.40 12.23 -3.30
C GLU A 233 24.85 12.79 -1.97
N ALA A 234 24.10 13.89 -2.02
CA ALA A 234 23.56 14.55 -0.84
C ALA A 234 22.59 13.68 -0.01
N CYS A 235 21.90 12.73 -0.65
CA CYS A 235 20.98 11.78 -0.01
C CYS A 235 21.47 10.32 -0.02
N ASN A 236 22.77 10.08 -0.28
CA ASN A 236 23.40 8.75 -0.29
C ASN A 236 22.56 7.68 -1.04
N VAL A 237 22.09 8.02 -2.24
CA VAL A 237 21.24 7.14 -3.06
C VAL A 237 22.07 5.94 -3.53
N PRO A 238 21.59 4.69 -3.36
CA PRO A 238 22.37 3.49 -3.71
C PRO A 238 22.80 3.46 -5.19
N ARG A 239 24.11 3.41 -5.41
CA ARG A 239 24.75 3.29 -6.73
C ARG A 239 24.61 1.86 -7.26
N VAL A 240 23.54 1.60 -8.01
CA VAL A 240 23.17 0.24 -8.44
C VAL A 240 23.81 -0.15 -9.77
N GLY A 241 24.49 -1.29 -9.80
CA GLY A 241 25.13 -1.86 -11.01
C GLY A 241 26.45 -1.19 -11.39
N HIS A 242 26.45 0.13 -11.52
CA HIS A 242 27.62 0.91 -11.93
C HIS A 242 27.99 1.96 -10.88
N ALA A 243 29.29 2.21 -10.68
CA ALA A 243 29.79 3.13 -9.64
C ALA A 243 29.39 4.59 -9.88
N ASN A 244 29.11 4.95 -11.14
CA ASN A 244 28.59 6.24 -11.56
C ASN A 244 27.06 6.23 -11.79
N ASN A 245 26.33 5.18 -11.38
CA ASN A 245 24.87 5.20 -11.45
C ASN A 245 24.27 6.04 -10.31
N TYR A 246 24.23 7.35 -10.53
CA TYR A 246 23.57 8.32 -9.67
C TYR A 246 22.08 8.53 -9.98
N PHE A 247 21.52 7.76 -10.93
CA PHE A 247 20.25 8.09 -11.59
C PHE A 247 19.18 7.01 -11.40
N PHE A 248 19.53 5.74 -11.58
CA PHE A 248 18.58 4.63 -11.71
C PHE A 248 18.78 3.53 -10.65
N PRO A 249 18.40 3.76 -9.38
CA PRO A 249 18.49 2.75 -8.32
C PRO A 249 17.41 1.64 -8.43
N ALA A 250 16.40 1.81 -9.29
CA ALA A 250 15.41 0.79 -9.62
C ALA A 250 15.51 0.38 -11.09
N MET A 251 15.34 -0.92 -11.35
CA MET A 251 15.39 -1.51 -12.69
C MET A 251 14.40 -2.69 -12.81
N GLN A 252 13.77 -2.81 -13.97
CA GLN A 252 12.80 -3.86 -14.29
C GLN A 252 13.08 -4.46 -15.67
N LEU A 253 13.18 -5.78 -15.74
CA LEU A 253 13.26 -6.57 -16.97
C LEU A 253 11.85 -6.92 -17.43
N ASN A 254 11.56 -6.63 -18.69
CA ASN A 254 10.32 -6.93 -19.39
C ASN A 254 10.65 -7.82 -20.60
N LEU A 255 10.07 -9.02 -20.67
CA LEU A 255 10.22 -9.94 -21.80
C LEU A 255 8.90 -10.06 -22.56
N SER A 256 8.94 -9.84 -23.87
CA SER A 256 7.78 -10.04 -24.75
C SER A 256 8.16 -10.95 -25.92
N PRO A 257 7.55 -12.13 -26.08
CA PRO A 257 7.60 -12.84 -27.36
C PRO A 257 6.90 -12.03 -28.45
N ALA A 258 7.16 -12.36 -29.71
CA ALA A 258 6.32 -11.93 -30.83
C ALA A 258 4.90 -12.50 -30.73
N ALA A 259 3.90 -11.75 -31.20
CA ALA A 259 2.48 -12.13 -31.17
C ALA A 259 1.85 -12.20 -32.57
N GLU A 260 0.75 -12.94 -32.71
CA GLU A 260 -0.12 -12.90 -33.90
C GLU A 260 -0.83 -11.53 -33.96
N ALA A 261 -0.95 -10.93 -35.15
CA ALA A 261 -1.32 -9.52 -35.31
C ALA A 261 -2.71 -9.16 -34.76
N ASP A 262 -3.67 -10.08 -34.86
CA ASP A 262 -5.03 -9.96 -34.38
C ASP A 262 -5.15 -10.02 -32.84
N THR A 263 -4.30 -10.83 -32.20
CA THR A 263 -4.29 -11.02 -30.73
C THR A 263 -3.25 -10.18 -30.01
N ALA A 264 -2.38 -9.47 -30.73
CA ALA A 264 -1.21 -8.73 -30.23
C ALA A 264 -1.46 -7.97 -28.91
N VAL A 265 -2.43 -7.05 -28.90
CA VAL A 265 -2.76 -6.21 -27.72
C VAL A 265 -3.21 -7.06 -26.52
N GLN A 266 -4.00 -8.11 -26.76
CA GLN A 266 -4.50 -9.00 -25.71
C GLN A 266 -3.35 -9.83 -25.12
N THR A 267 -2.53 -10.45 -25.97
CA THR A 267 -1.36 -11.25 -25.58
C THR A 267 -0.32 -10.41 -24.84
N PHE A 268 -0.09 -9.17 -25.27
CA PHE A 268 0.81 -8.22 -24.58
C PHE A 268 0.27 -7.82 -23.20
N THR A 269 -1.03 -7.51 -23.11
CA THR A 269 -1.70 -7.20 -21.83
C THR A 269 -1.72 -8.39 -20.87
N GLN A 270 -1.79 -9.63 -21.36
CA GLN A 270 -1.67 -10.83 -20.53
C GLN A 270 -0.24 -11.02 -20.00
N ASN A 271 0.78 -10.89 -20.87
CA ASN A 271 2.18 -11.10 -20.50
C ASN A 271 2.74 -10.03 -19.53
N MET A 272 2.35 -8.75 -19.71
CA MET A 272 2.93 -7.62 -18.98
C MET A 272 1.93 -6.82 -18.13
N GLY A 273 0.63 -7.14 -18.16
CA GLY A 273 -0.38 -6.49 -17.33
C GLY A 273 -0.45 -4.98 -17.57
N ALA A 274 -0.37 -4.21 -16.48
CA ALA A 274 -0.38 -2.74 -16.53
C ALA A 274 0.80 -2.16 -17.33
N PHE A 275 1.97 -2.81 -17.32
CA PHE A 275 3.18 -2.33 -17.99
C PHE A 275 3.13 -2.44 -19.52
N ALA A 276 2.21 -3.24 -20.08
CA ALA A 276 1.89 -3.21 -21.50
C ALA A 276 0.99 -2.03 -21.87
N GLY A 277 -0.01 -1.77 -21.03
CA GLY A 277 -1.08 -0.81 -21.29
C GLY A 277 -0.70 0.65 -21.05
N LYS A 278 -1.72 1.50 -21.11
CA LYS A 278 -1.61 2.94 -20.83
C LYS A 278 -1.45 3.20 -19.34
N HIS A 279 -0.33 3.78 -18.91
CA HIS A 279 -0.04 4.11 -17.51
C HIS A 279 0.77 5.40 -17.34
N ILE A 280 0.97 5.79 -16.08
CA ILE A 280 1.86 6.85 -15.58
C ILE A 280 2.56 6.29 -14.35
N ASP A 281 3.88 6.47 -14.25
CA ASP A 281 4.66 6.07 -13.08
C ASP A 281 4.59 7.15 -11.98
N TYR A 282 3.44 7.19 -11.30
CA TYR A 282 3.16 8.13 -10.21
C TYR A 282 4.14 8.07 -9.03
N HIS A 283 5.02 7.06 -8.98
CA HIS A 283 6.03 6.88 -7.94
C HIS A 283 7.46 7.22 -8.39
N ASP A 284 7.67 7.60 -9.65
CA ASP A 284 8.96 8.16 -10.09
C ASP A 284 9.11 9.60 -9.60
N ALA A 285 10.36 10.01 -9.34
CA ALA A 285 10.70 11.36 -8.92
C ALA A 285 10.38 12.37 -10.04
N LEU A 286 9.87 13.55 -9.69
CA LEU A 286 9.35 14.50 -10.69
C LEU A 286 10.42 15.03 -11.65
N ASN A 287 11.61 15.32 -11.13
CA ASN A 287 12.79 15.73 -11.92
C ASN A 287 13.61 14.51 -12.39
N GLY A 288 13.02 13.32 -12.28
CA GLY A 288 13.63 12.05 -12.64
C GLY A 288 13.37 11.66 -14.09
N TRP A 289 14.34 10.94 -14.66
CA TRP A 289 14.28 10.41 -16.01
C TRP A 289 14.19 8.89 -15.98
N THR A 290 13.35 8.34 -16.83
CA THR A 290 13.18 6.91 -17.07
C THR A 290 14.00 6.55 -18.30
N HIS A 291 14.96 5.65 -18.15
CA HIS A 291 15.73 5.08 -19.25
C HIS A 291 15.12 3.74 -19.66
N LEU A 292 14.76 3.60 -20.93
CA LEU A 292 14.34 2.34 -21.53
C LEU A 292 15.42 1.85 -22.50
N LEU A 293 16.05 0.74 -22.14
CA LEU A 293 16.97 0.01 -23.01
C LEU A 293 16.24 -1.19 -23.61
N CYS A 294 16.11 -1.21 -24.93
CA CYS A 294 15.59 -2.35 -25.67
C CYS A 294 16.76 -3.06 -26.37
N HIS A 295 16.85 -4.39 -26.25
CA HIS A 295 17.65 -5.21 -27.16
C HIS A 295 16.81 -6.40 -27.65
N SER A 296 16.21 -6.23 -28.82
CA SER A 296 15.38 -7.26 -29.45
C SER A 296 16.21 -8.34 -30.15
N ASP A 297 15.63 -9.53 -30.29
CA ASP A 297 16.10 -10.65 -31.09
C ASP A 297 14.89 -11.23 -31.85
N LEU A 298 14.67 -10.78 -33.08
CA LEU A 298 13.46 -11.06 -33.87
C LEU A 298 13.84 -11.71 -35.19
N HIS A 299 13.00 -12.62 -35.67
CA HIS A 299 13.26 -13.40 -36.86
C HIS A 299 12.68 -12.76 -38.12
N GLY A 300 13.46 -12.71 -39.19
CA GLY A 300 13.02 -12.18 -40.48
C GLY A 300 12.70 -10.69 -40.43
N ASP A 301 11.46 -10.34 -40.78
CA ASP A 301 10.92 -8.98 -40.91
C ASP A 301 9.61 -8.78 -40.12
N GLU A 302 9.50 -9.45 -38.97
CA GLU A 302 8.49 -9.15 -37.93
C GLU A 302 8.60 -7.69 -37.45
N ASP A 303 7.48 -7.06 -37.11
CA ASP A 303 7.49 -5.70 -36.57
C ASP A 303 8.03 -5.72 -35.12
N PRO A 304 8.99 -4.84 -34.75
CA PRO A 304 9.53 -4.80 -33.39
C PRO A 304 8.58 -4.21 -32.34
N GLY A 305 7.45 -3.66 -32.75
CA GLY A 305 6.54 -2.87 -31.93
C GLY A 305 7.14 -1.54 -31.49
N VAL A 306 6.39 -0.82 -30.65
CA VAL A 306 6.72 0.54 -30.21
C VAL A 306 6.56 0.74 -28.70
N LEU A 307 7.29 1.73 -28.17
CA LEU A 307 6.85 2.52 -27.02
C LEU A 307 6.16 3.79 -27.55
N ILE A 308 5.04 4.19 -26.93
CA ILE A 308 4.27 5.39 -27.31
C ILE A 308 4.20 6.33 -26.11
N ILE A 309 4.79 7.53 -26.23
CA ILE A 309 4.65 8.60 -25.25
C ILE A 309 3.38 9.36 -25.58
N MET A 310 2.25 8.78 -25.15
CA MET A 310 0.88 9.23 -25.44
C MET A 310 0.62 10.70 -25.08
N THR A 311 1.40 11.31 -24.19
CA THR A 311 1.23 12.74 -23.83
C THR A 311 1.53 13.70 -24.99
N PHE A 312 2.45 13.33 -25.91
CA PHE A 312 2.89 14.18 -27.03
C PHE A 312 2.51 13.63 -28.41
N GLY A 313 1.93 12.43 -28.47
CA GLY A 313 1.64 11.75 -29.74
C GLY A 313 2.93 11.41 -30.50
N VAL A 314 3.92 10.88 -29.80
CA VAL A 314 5.21 10.42 -30.37
C VAL A 314 5.47 8.97 -29.96
N CYS A 315 6.22 8.22 -30.78
CA CYS A 315 6.59 6.83 -30.51
C CYS A 315 8.01 6.49 -30.98
N VAL A 316 8.54 5.38 -30.47
CA VAL A 316 9.87 4.83 -30.77
C VAL A 316 9.70 3.36 -31.14
N ARG A 317 10.22 2.93 -32.30
CA ARG A 317 10.26 1.51 -32.69
C ARG A 317 11.35 0.78 -31.91
N LEU A 318 11.02 -0.36 -31.33
CA LEU A 318 11.86 -1.10 -30.38
C LEU A 318 12.68 -2.22 -31.06
N GLY A 319 13.25 -1.90 -32.22
CA GLY A 319 14.02 -2.84 -33.05
C GLY A 319 15.51 -2.77 -32.77
N GLY A 320 16.20 -3.92 -32.83
CA GLY A 320 17.63 -4.00 -32.54
C GLY A 320 17.96 -3.53 -31.13
N LEU A 321 19.01 -2.69 -30.99
CA LEU A 321 19.37 -1.98 -29.77
C LEU A 321 18.79 -0.55 -29.83
N ALA A 322 17.96 -0.16 -28.87
CA ALA A 322 17.39 1.19 -28.78
C ALA A 322 17.47 1.72 -27.34
N SER A 323 17.89 2.98 -27.17
CA SER A 323 18.18 3.59 -25.87
C SER A 323 17.42 4.91 -25.73
N LEU A 324 16.30 4.89 -25.01
CA LEU A 324 15.39 6.04 -24.87
C LEU A 324 15.45 6.61 -23.46
N LEU A 325 15.67 7.92 -23.34
CA LEU A 325 15.40 8.69 -22.14
C LEU A 325 14.09 9.44 -22.30
N PHE A 326 13.17 9.28 -21.35
CA PHE A 326 11.90 10.02 -21.27
C PHE A 326 11.51 10.20 -19.80
N SER A 327 10.39 10.85 -19.49
CA SER A 327 9.85 10.83 -18.12
C SER A 327 8.63 9.92 -18.03
N GLY A 328 8.70 8.86 -17.21
CA GLY A 328 7.58 7.96 -16.88
C GLY A 328 6.40 8.67 -16.19
N ARG A 329 6.59 9.93 -15.76
CA ARG A 329 5.54 10.84 -15.29
C ARG A 329 4.51 11.20 -16.38
N HIS A 330 4.85 11.02 -17.65
CA HIS A 330 3.95 11.21 -18.79
C HIS A 330 3.10 9.96 -19.04
N VAL A 331 1.87 10.15 -19.54
CA VAL A 331 1.05 9.03 -20.01
C VAL A 331 1.79 8.36 -21.17
N HIS A 332 2.01 7.06 -21.04
CA HIS A 332 2.71 6.23 -22.02
C HIS A 332 2.21 4.78 -21.99
N GLY A 333 2.69 3.96 -22.93
CA GLY A 333 2.40 2.52 -23.02
C GLY A 333 3.13 1.91 -24.21
N GLY A 334 2.89 0.63 -24.51
CA GLY A 334 3.59 -0.07 -25.60
C GLY A 334 2.70 -0.93 -26.49
N PHE A 335 3.29 -1.41 -27.58
CA PHE A 335 2.74 -2.43 -28.47
C PHE A 335 3.78 -3.57 -28.60
N PRO A 336 3.40 -4.86 -28.66
CA PRO A 336 4.36 -5.97 -28.70
C PRO A 336 5.14 -6.01 -30.03
N PRO A 337 6.27 -6.75 -30.11
CA PRO A 337 6.72 -7.24 -31.41
C PRO A 337 5.65 -8.18 -32.00
N THR A 338 5.46 -8.11 -33.32
CA THR A 338 4.26 -8.66 -33.97
C THR A 338 4.61 -9.30 -35.31
N ALA A 339 4.03 -10.48 -35.59
CA ALA A 339 4.12 -11.12 -36.89
C ALA A 339 3.41 -10.29 -37.98
N LYS A 340 3.68 -10.61 -39.25
CA LYS A 340 2.87 -10.10 -40.37
C LYS A 340 1.42 -10.56 -40.26
N GLU A 341 0.50 -9.80 -40.84
CA GLU A 341 -0.90 -10.19 -40.94
C GLU A 341 -1.04 -11.53 -41.68
N GLY A 342 -1.70 -12.50 -41.06
CA GLY A 342 -1.87 -13.87 -41.57
C GLY A 342 -0.67 -14.81 -41.37
N GLU A 343 0.47 -14.32 -40.88
CA GLU A 343 1.61 -15.15 -40.49
C GLU A 343 1.62 -15.42 -38.97
N LYS A 344 2.32 -16.48 -38.54
CA LYS A 344 2.50 -16.81 -37.13
C LYS A 344 3.85 -16.27 -36.62
N PRO A 345 3.92 -15.75 -35.38
CA PRO A 345 5.17 -15.30 -34.79
C PRO A 345 6.15 -16.46 -34.66
N HIS A 346 7.42 -16.19 -34.94
CA HIS A 346 8.47 -17.19 -34.81
C HIS A 346 8.72 -17.49 -33.32
N PRO A 347 8.78 -18.77 -32.88
CA PRO A 347 8.78 -19.12 -31.46
C PRO A 347 9.99 -18.62 -30.67
N HIS A 348 11.07 -18.26 -31.39
CA HIS A 348 12.32 -17.76 -30.81
C HIS A 348 12.39 -16.22 -30.74
N SER A 349 11.43 -15.52 -31.36
CA SER A 349 11.41 -14.06 -31.47
C SER A 349 11.00 -13.40 -30.16
N TYR A 350 11.88 -12.59 -29.61
CA TYR A 350 11.73 -11.94 -28.32
C TYR A 350 12.25 -10.50 -28.33
N ARG A 351 11.44 -9.59 -27.77
CA ARG A 351 11.88 -8.28 -27.33
C ARG A 351 12.27 -8.35 -25.86
N MET A 352 13.55 -8.15 -25.56
CA MET A 352 14.02 -7.84 -24.21
C MET A 352 14.05 -6.33 -24.01
N VAL A 353 13.42 -5.85 -22.94
CA VAL A 353 13.50 -4.46 -22.48
C VAL A 353 13.94 -4.44 -21.02
N ILE A 354 14.89 -3.56 -20.67
CA ILE A 354 15.20 -3.19 -19.30
C ILE A 354 14.82 -1.72 -19.12
N VAL A 355 13.97 -1.44 -18.14
CA VAL A 355 13.55 -0.08 -17.75
C VAL A 355 14.27 0.29 -16.46
N SER A 356 14.98 1.41 -16.46
CA SER A 356 15.79 1.93 -15.35
C SER A 356 15.21 3.27 -14.90
N TYR A 357 14.94 3.44 -13.62
CA TYR A 357 14.16 4.60 -13.14
C TYR A 357 14.54 5.10 -11.72
N PRO A 358 14.29 6.39 -11.41
CA PRO A 358 14.47 7.03 -10.11
C PRO A 358 13.18 7.05 -9.27
N PRO A 359 13.00 6.18 -8.26
CA PRO A 359 11.84 6.24 -7.40
C PRO A 359 11.89 7.47 -6.49
N SER A 360 10.76 8.18 -6.39
CA SER A 360 10.53 9.26 -5.41
C SER A 360 10.85 8.85 -3.96
N SER A 361 10.68 7.56 -3.63
CA SER A 361 11.04 7.00 -2.31
C SER A 361 12.52 7.14 -1.93
N LEU A 362 13.40 7.38 -2.91
CA LEU A 362 14.84 7.61 -2.74
C LEU A 362 15.23 9.06 -3.03
N PHE A 363 14.84 9.64 -4.16
CA PHE A 363 15.26 11.02 -4.54
C PHE A 363 14.51 12.11 -3.77
N ASP A 364 13.21 11.95 -3.55
CA ASP A 364 12.40 12.89 -2.74
C ASP A 364 12.46 12.52 -1.24
N VAL A 365 13.19 11.44 -0.91
CA VAL A 365 13.37 10.85 0.42
C VAL A 365 12.04 10.68 1.16
N THR A 366 11.01 10.22 0.44
CA THR A 366 9.68 9.92 1.02
C THR A 366 9.63 8.54 1.68
N GLY A 367 10.63 7.68 1.42
CA GLY A 367 10.79 6.37 2.01
C GLY A 367 11.83 6.27 3.13
N LYS A 368 12.06 5.05 3.56
CA LYS A 368 13.10 4.62 4.52
C LYS A 368 13.97 3.58 3.84
N VAL A 369 15.29 3.69 3.98
CA VAL A 369 16.25 2.76 3.37
C VAL A 369 16.61 1.67 4.36
N THR A 370 16.51 0.41 3.94
CA THR A 370 16.91 -0.75 4.77
C THR A 370 18.43 -0.89 4.72
N LEU A 371 19.12 -0.53 5.82
CA LEU A 371 20.58 -0.58 5.91
C LEU A 371 21.10 -1.98 6.27
N GLY A 372 20.33 -2.72 7.08
CA GLY A 372 20.72 -4.04 7.57
C GLY A 372 19.61 -4.66 8.40
N TYR A 373 19.97 -5.63 9.23
CA TYR A 373 19.04 -6.37 10.08
C TYR A 373 19.57 -6.60 11.49
N THR A 374 18.64 -6.88 12.38
CA THR A 374 18.84 -7.42 13.73
C THR A 374 17.99 -8.70 13.84
N PRO A 375 18.19 -9.56 14.87
CA PRO A 375 17.26 -10.67 15.13
C PRO A 375 15.80 -10.21 15.27
N GLU A 376 15.62 -8.95 15.70
CA GLU A 376 14.33 -8.31 15.90
C GLU A 376 13.65 -7.76 14.62
N GLY A 377 14.38 -7.58 13.51
CA GLY A 377 13.84 -7.02 12.26
C GLY A 377 14.80 -6.11 11.48
N PRO A 378 14.31 -5.41 10.45
CA PRO A 378 15.13 -4.53 9.62
C PRO A 378 15.56 -3.26 10.37
N LEU A 379 16.86 -2.93 10.29
CA LEU A 379 17.37 -1.61 10.65
C LEU A 379 17.16 -0.67 9.45
N ASN A 380 16.48 0.45 9.68
CA ASN A 380 16.11 1.39 8.61
C ASN A 380 16.67 2.78 8.93
N ILE A 381 17.30 3.42 7.95
CA ILE A 381 17.57 4.85 7.98
C ILE A 381 16.28 5.57 7.55
N CYS A 382 15.89 6.60 8.29
CA CYS A 382 14.72 7.43 7.99
C CYS A 382 15.15 8.73 7.31
N LYS A 383 14.21 9.42 6.64
CA LYS A 383 14.48 10.65 5.88
C LYS A 383 15.12 11.76 6.70
N GLU A 384 14.82 11.81 8.00
CA GLU A 384 15.39 12.74 8.98
C GLU A 384 16.89 12.55 9.22
N PHE A 385 17.49 11.47 8.69
CA PHE A 385 18.93 11.19 8.72
C PHE A 385 19.55 11.11 7.30
N ILE A 386 18.86 11.60 6.26
CA ILE A 386 19.26 11.45 4.84
C ILE A 386 19.05 12.72 4.03
N ASP A 387 17.96 13.46 4.25
CA ASP A 387 17.64 14.64 3.43
C ASP A 387 18.18 15.91 4.11
N PRO A 388 19.14 16.66 3.51
CA PRO A 388 19.81 17.79 4.17
C PRO A 388 18.92 18.90 4.70
N LYS A 389 17.65 18.95 4.27
CA LYS A 389 16.60 19.81 4.86
C LYS A 389 16.33 19.53 6.35
N TYR A 390 16.89 18.47 6.93
CA TYR A 390 16.78 18.10 8.34
C TYR A 390 18.06 18.35 9.17
N ASP A 391 19.20 18.67 8.55
CA ASP A 391 20.51 18.71 9.25
C ASP A 391 20.55 19.71 10.42
N GLU A 392 19.93 20.88 10.23
CA GLU A 392 19.82 21.97 11.23
C GLU A 392 18.62 21.79 12.19
N LEU A 393 17.88 20.68 12.11
CA LEU A 393 16.64 20.47 12.88
C LEU A 393 16.82 19.46 14.02
N VAL A 394 16.65 19.93 15.26
CA VAL A 394 16.63 19.07 16.45
C VAL A 394 15.50 18.04 16.34
N ILE A 395 15.87 16.78 16.08
CA ILE A 395 14.95 15.65 15.93
C ILE A 395 14.33 15.31 17.30
N LYS A 396 13.00 15.36 17.40
CA LYS A 396 12.26 15.14 18.66
C LYS A 396 11.52 13.79 18.64
N GLY A 397 11.84 12.94 19.61
CA GLY A 397 11.06 11.73 19.91
C GLY A 397 9.86 12.02 20.82
N THR A 398 8.96 11.05 20.93
CA THR A 398 7.95 10.99 22.01
C THR A 398 8.26 9.97 23.12
N PRO A 399 8.99 8.86 22.89
CA PRO A 399 9.60 8.08 23.97
C PRO A 399 10.92 8.72 24.42
N THR A 400 11.26 8.57 25.70
CA THR A 400 12.59 8.89 26.23
C THR A 400 13.66 7.96 25.65
N SER A 401 14.90 8.44 25.56
CA SER A 401 16.04 7.74 24.96
C SER A 401 17.36 8.07 25.65
N MET A 402 18.29 7.12 25.66
CA MET A 402 19.66 7.31 26.19
C MET A 402 20.55 8.27 25.37
N THR A 403 19.99 8.97 24.37
CA THR A 403 20.71 9.98 23.57
C THR A 403 20.11 11.37 23.73
N ALA A 404 18.79 11.51 23.85
CA ALA A 404 18.16 12.81 24.11
C ALA A 404 18.06 13.15 25.61
N ASP A 405 17.87 12.14 26.48
CA ASP A 405 17.43 12.36 27.87
C ASP A 405 18.47 11.94 28.93
N ALA A 406 19.58 11.30 28.53
CA ALA A 406 20.55 10.71 29.46
C ALA A 406 21.24 11.73 30.39
N LEU A 407 21.35 13.00 29.98
CA LEU A 407 21.88 14.09 30.82
C LEU A 407 21.03 14.37 32.08
N ALA A 408 19.82 13.82 32.19
CA ALA A 408 19.03 13.85 33.42
C ALA A 408 19.50 12.83 34.48
N ILE A 409 20.37 11.87 34.11
CA ILE A 409 20.77 10.72 34.95
C ILE A 409 22.26 10.34 34.85
N MET A 410 23.05 11.02 34.01
CA MET A 410 24.46 10.72 33.73
C MET A 410 25.25 12.00 33.45
N ASP A 411 26.51 12.04 33.91
CA ASP A 411 27.45 13.14 33.63
C ASP A 411 27.78 13.24 32.14
N GLU A 412 28.18 14.42 31.66
CA GLU A 412 28.35 14.72 30.23
C GLU A 412 29.34 13.78 29.53
N GLU A 413 30.49 13.51 30.15
CA GLU A 413 31.48 12.58 29.60
C GLU A 413 30.93 11.15 29.51
N ALA A 414 30.14 10.72 30.50
CA ALA A 414 29.52 9.38 30.50
C ALA A 414 28.44 9.25 29.44
N VAL A 415 27.65 10.30 29.18
CA VAL A 415 26.67 10.34 28.07
C VAL A 415 27.37 10.25 26.73
N MET A 416 28.44 11.03 26.54
CA MET A 416 29.21 11.07 25.30
C MET A 416 29.90 9.72 25.00
N ASP A 417 30.57 9.13 25.99
CA ASP A 417 31.18 7.81 25.86
C ASP A 417 30.13 6.70 25.62
N TYR A 418 28.99 6.75 26.32
CA TYR A 418 27.89 5.80 26.06
C TYR A 418 27.35 5.92 24.63
N HIS A 419 27.09 7.14 24.16
CA HIS A 419 26.56 7.40 22.82
C HIS A 419 27.51 6.90 21.73
N GLY A 420 28.79 7.31 21.77
CA GLY A 420 29.77 6.89 20.77
C GLY A 420 30.04 5.38 20.81
N ARG A 421 30.15 4.76 22.00
CA ARG A 421 30.30 3.29 22.13
C ARG A 421 29.06 2.56 21.63
N SER A 422 27.86 3.12 21.77
CA SER A 422 26.62 2.53 21.25
C SER A 422 26.58 2.56 19.72
N LEU A 423 26.96 3.68 19.10
CA LEU A 423 27.12 3.78 17.65
C LEU A 423 28.24 2.86 17.13
N ALA A 424 29.34 2.70 17.88
CA ALA A 424 30.42 1.76 17.52
C ALA A 424 29.97 0.29 17.58
N ASN A 425 29.14 -0.10 18.56
CA ASN A 425 28.53 -1.43 18.58
C ASN A 425 27.58 -1.64 17.38
N LEU A 426 26.81 -0.62 16.99
CA LEU A 426 25.91 -0.68 15.84
C LEU A 426 26.68 -0.82 14.52
N ALA A 427 27.71 0.01 14.31
CA ALA A 427 28.60 -0.04 13.16
C ALA A 427 29.29 -1.41 13.05
N ALA A 428 29.91 -1.91 14.13
CA ALA A 428 30.51 -3.24 14.16
C ALA A 428 29.49 -4.40 14.03
N GLY A 429 28.20 -4.14 14.32
CA GLY A 429 27.10 -5.05 14.02
C GLY A 429 26.76 -5.12 12.53
N LEU A 430 26.85 -4.00 11.83
CA LEU A 430 26.58 -3.88 10.39
C LEU A 430 27.78 -4.30 9.53
N THR A 431 29.02 -4.00 9.93
CA THR A 431 30.22 -4.48 9.22
C THR A 431 30.25 -6.01 9.12
N ARG A 432 29.75 -6.72 10.14
CA ARG A 432 29.61 -8.19 10.15
C ARG A 432 28.48 -8.75 9.27
N GLN A 433 27.66 -7.89 8.66
CA GLN A 433 26.63 -8.28 7.68
C GLN A 433 27.13 -8.11 6.23
N LEU A 434 28.30 -7.49 6.03
CA LEU A 434 28.95 -7.39 4.73
C LEU A 434 29.53 -8.75 4.30
N PRO A 435 29.56 -9.08 2.99
CA PRO A 435 30.19 -10.30 2.50
C PRO A 435 31.66 -10.41 2.97
N PRO A 436 32.09 -11.55 3.55
CA PRO A 436 33.47 -11.74 4.03
C PRO A 436 34.55 -11.53 2.96
N SER A 437 34.19 -11.75 1.69
CA SER A 437 35.04 -11.49 0.51
C SER A 437 35.47 -10.04 0.35
N LEU A 438 34.80 -9.07 0.99
CA LEU A 438 35.21 -7.66 1.01
C LEU A 438 36.34 -7.39 2.03
N GLY A 439 36.66 -8.33 2.92
CA GLY A 439 37.71 -8.16 3.93
C GLY A 439 37.49 -7.01 4.92
N ALA A 440 36.25 -6.49 5.02
CA ALA A 440 35.92 -5.25 5.70
C ALA A 440 36.30 -5.27 7.20
N ARG A 441 36.95 -4.19 7.66
CA ARG A 441 37.34 -3.97 9.06
C ARG A 441 36.79 -2.64 9.56
N PHE A 442 36.54 -2.56 10.85
CA PHE A 442 36.05 -1.36 11.53
C PHE A 442 36.96 -1.04 12.72
N ASP A 443 37.63 0.11 12.68
CA ASP A 443 38.45 0.59 13.79
C ASP A 443 37.57 1.38 14.76
N VAL A 444 37.26 0.73 15.89
CA VAL A 444 36.46 1.31 16.99
C VAL A 444 37.13 2.56 17.58
N ASN A 445 38.46 2.57 17.70
CA ASN A 445 39.19 3.66 18.33
C ASN A 445 39.32 4.87 17.41
N GLN A 446 39.52 4.66 16.10
CA GLN A 446 39.45 5.73 15.11
C GLN A 446 38.03 6.31 15.01
N PHE A 447 37.00 5.46 15.03
CA PHE A 447 35.60 5.90 15.02
C PHE A 447 35.23 6.73 16.25
N LEU A 448 35.60 6.28 17.46
CA LEU A 448 35.34 7.03 18.70
C LEU A 448 36.04 8.39 18.71
N ARG A 449 37.29 8.46 18.24
CA ARG A 449 38.06 9.72 18.14
C ARG A 449 37.45 10.75 17.17
N ALA A 450 36.60 10.32 16.23
CA ALA A 450 35.92 11.23 15.31
C ALA A 450 34.79 12.05 15.96
N PHE A 451 34.33 11.66 17.16
CA PHE A 451 33.38 12.44 17.95
C PHE A 451 34.14 13.44 18.83
N THR A 452 33.88 14.73 18.61
CA THR A 452 34.30 15.81 19.51
C THR A 452 33.10 16.42 20.22
N TYR A 453 33.33 16.89 21.45
CA TYR A 453 32.39 17.70 22.22
C TYR A 453 33.17 18.74 23.03
N LYS A 454 32.47 19.77 23.52
CA LYS A 454 33.09 20.77 24.40
C LYS A 454 32.71 20.51 25.84
N ASP A 455 33.70 20.53 26.72
CA ASP A 455 33.48 20.53 28.15
C ASP A 455 32.57 21.72 28.54
N PRO A 456 31.48 21.53 29.30
CA PRO A 456 30.55 22.60 29.62
C PRO A 456 31.16 23.70 30.52
N VAL A 457 32.17 23.35 31.31
CA VAL A 457 32.88 24.20 32.27
C VAL A 457 34.13 24.84 31.64
N THR A 458 35.06 24.04 31.11
CA THR A 458 36.34 24.55 30.57
C THR A 458 36.22 25.07 29.14
N ARG A 459 35.19 24.64 28.40
CA ARG A 459 34.95 24.93 26.96
C ARG A 459 36.02 24.40 26.01
N GLU A 460 36.96 23.62 26.51
CA GLU A 460 37.95 22.90 25.73
C GLU A 460 37.29 21.77 24.93
N GLU A 461 37.88 21.43 23.79
CA GLU A 461 37.41 20.33 22.94
C GLU A 461 37.98 18.99 23.44
N ARG A 462 37.09 18.02 23.65
CA ARG A 462 37.42 16.65 24.05
C ARG A 462 37.00 15.66 22.97
N HIS A 463 37.77 14.60 22.81
CA HIS A 463 37.42 13.42 22.02
C HIS A 463 36.90 12.31 22.96
N LEU A 464 36.20 11.31 22.42
CA LEU A 464 35.86 10.11 23.19
C LEU A 464 37.09 9.25 23.51
N ASN A 465 37.02 8.54 24.64
CA ASN A 465 38.12 7.71 25.11
C ASN A 465 38.23 6.42 24.28
N PRO A 466 39.46 5.91 24.00
CA PRO A 466 39.65 4.59 23.40
C PRO A 466 38.94 3.49 24.20
N TRP A 467 38.41 2.48 23.52
CA TRP A 467 37.68 1.38 24.16
C TRP A 467 38.43 0.05 24.00
N GLU A 468 39.32 -0.25 24.95
CA GLU A 468 40.17 -1.46 24.98
C GLU A 468 39.36 -2.75 24.81
N LEU A 469 38.16 -2.81 25.42
CA LEU A 469 37.22 -3.93 25.34
C LEU A 469 36.15 -3.71 24.25
N GLY A 470 36.42 -2.89 23.24
CA GLY A 470 35.53 -2.58 22.12
C GLY A 470 35.32 -3.75 21.12
N PRO A 471 34.30 -3.68 20.26
CA PRO A 471 34.03 -4.72 19.26
C PRO A 471 35.25 -5.06 18.41
N GLY A 472 35.54 -6.35 18.25
CA GLY A 472 36.70 -6.83 17.48
C GLY A 472 38.04 -6.79 18.22
N SER A 473 38.13 -6.22 19.42
CA SER A 473 39.35 -6.27 20.23
C SER A 473 39.68 -7.70 20.68
N THR A 474 40.91 -8.12 20.40
CA THR A 474 41.53 -9.38 20.84
C THR A 474 42.64 -9.17 21.87
N GLU A 475 42.94 -7.93 22.21
CA GLU A 475 44.06 -7.57 23.09
C GLU A 475 43.69 -7.73 24.58
N MET A 476 44.72 -7.76 25.44
CA MET A 476 44.53 -7.76 26.88
C MET A 476 44.32 -6.33 27.37
N SER A 477 43.14 -6.05 27.93
CA SER A 477 42.83 -4.73 28.50
C SER A 477 43.61 -4.45 29.79
N SER A 478 43.65 -3.19 30.19
CA SER A 478 44.10 -2.71 31.51
C SER A 478 43.39 -3.38 32.68
N LEU A 479 42.19 -3.93 32.47
CA LEU A 479 41.42 -4.71 33.45
C LEU A 479 41.87 -6.18 33.55
N GLY A 480 42.93 -6.58 32.86
CA GLY A 480 43.48 -7.94 32.91
C GLY A 480 42.66 -9.00 32.19
N CYS A 481 41.79 -8.60 31.26
CA CYS A 481 40.93 -9.49 30.48
C CYS A 481 40.84 -9.11 28.99
N THR A 482 40.47 -10.07 28.14
CA THR A 482 40.10 -9.83 26.73
C THR A 482 38.58 -9.75 26.60
N ARG A 483 38.04 -9.12 25.54
CA ARG A 483 36.57 -9.00 25.35
C ARG A 483 35.86 -10.35 25.33
N ALA A 484 36.48 -11.39 24.78
CA ALA A 484 35.93 -12.75 24.81
C ALA A 484 35.96 -13.37 26.23
N GLY A 485 37.03 -13.11 27.00
CA GLY A 485 37.17 -13.59 28.38
C GLY A 485 36.13 -13.00 29.34
N VAL A 486 35.70 -11.75 29.12
CA VAL A 486 34.66 -11.09 29.94
C VAL A 486 33.37 -11.91 29.98
N THR A 487 32.89 -12.42 28.83
CA THR A 487 31.65 -13.21 28.76
C THR A 487 31.76 -14.51 29.56
N ALA A 488 32.89 -15.21 29.44
CA ALA A 488 33.13 -16.45 30.19
C ALA A 488 33.23 -16.20 31.70
N ALA A 489 33.96 -15.16 32.11
CA ALA A 489 34.10 -14.78 33.52
C ALA A 489 32.76 -14.33 34.14
N TRP A 490 31.91 -13.64 33.38
CA TRP A 490 30.56 -13.27 33.82
C TRP A 490 29.64 -14.48 33.97
N ALA A 491 29.63 -15.40 33.00
CA ALA A 491 28.84 -16.63 33.07
C ALA A 491 29.27 -17.52 34.25
N ASP A 492 30.57 -17.63 34.51
CA ASP A 492 31.15 -18.32 35.67
C ASP A 492 30.77 -17.65 37.00
N ALA A 493 30.80 -16.30 37.07
CA ALA A 493 30.31 -15.56 38.23
C ALA A 493 28.79 -15.76 38.47
N GLN A 494 27.98 -15.74 37.41
CA GLN A 494 26.55 -16.05 37.51
C GLN A 494 26.31 -17.50 37.93
N ALA A 495 27.07 -18.47 37.41
CA ALA A 495 26.95 -19.88 37.79
C ALA A 495 27.29 -20.12 39.27
N ARG A 496 28.30 -19.41 39.82
CA ARG A 496 28.58 -19.41 41.27
C ARG A 496 27.48 -18.79 42.11
N LEU A 497 26.82 -17.74 41.62
CA LEU A 497 25.79 -17.02 42.36
C LEU A 497 24.41 -17.71 42.30
N LYS A 498 24.08 -18.40 41.21
CA LYS A 498 22.75 -19.00 40.97
C LYS A 498 22.22 -19.90 42.11
N PRO A 499 23.04 -20.72 42.80
CA PRO A 499 22.57 -21.52 43.95
C PRO A 499 22.09 -20.71 45.17
N PHE A 500 22.42 -19.42 45.26
CA PHE A 500 22.03 -18.54 46.38
C PHE A 500 20.69 -17.81 46.14
N PHE A 501 20.09 -17.94 44.95
CA PHE A 501 18.83 -17.31 44.56
C PHE A 501 17.80 -18.38 44.14
N PRO A 502 17.17 -19.09 45.11
CA PRO A 502 16.31 -20.24 44.84
C PRO A 502 15.09 -19.92 43.97
N GLU A 503 14.64 -18.66 43.93
CA GLU A 503 13.62 -18.18 43.00
C GLU A 503 13.97 -18.44 41.53
N LEU A 504 15.25 -18.44 41.16
CA LEU A 504 15.75 -18.70 39.80
C LEU A 504 15.71 -20.18 39.40
N GLU A 505 15.45 -21.10 40.34
CA GLU A 505 15.22 -22.51 40.01
C GLU A 505 13.81 -22.73 39.47
N SER A 506 12.82 -22.02 40.04
CA SER A 506 11.41 -22.13 39.63
C SER A 506 11.17 -21.79 38.16
N THR A 507 11.97 -20.89 37.59
CA THR A 507 11.80 -20.38 36.22
C THR A 507 12.31 -21.35 35.15
N LYS A 508 13.08 -22.39 35.50
CA LYS A 508 13.60 -23.39 34.53
C LYS A 508 12.47 -24.04 33.73
N GLY A 509 11.33 -24.32 34.36
CA GLY A 509 10.14 -24.91 33.71
C GLY A 509 9.41 -24.00 32.72
N LEU A 510 9.76 -22.70 32.66
CA LEU A 510 9.27 -21.77 31.64
C LEU A 510 10.36 -21.48 30.58
N ILE A 511 11.60 -21.24 31.02
CA ILE A 511 12.68 -20.75 30.13
C ILE A 511 13.18 -21.85 29.17
N MET A 512 13.24 -23.12 29.61
CA MET A 512 13.70 -24.20 28.74
C MET A 512 12.76 -24.48 27.56
N ALA A 513 11.50 -24.04 27.63
CA ALA A 513 10.55 -24.09 26.50
C ALA A 513 10.80 -23.01 25.43
N GLU A 514 11.66 -22.02 25.69
CA GLU A 514 12.07 -21.00 24.72
C GLU A 514 13.53 -21.18 24.25
N GLU A 515 14.44 -21.68 25.10
CA GLU A 515 15.88 -21.81 24.77
C GLU A 515 16.26 -23.06 23.97
N GLU A 516 15.56 -24.21 24.09
CA GLU A 516 15.85 -25.42 23.29
C GLU A 516 15.49 -25.29 21.80
N GLY A 517 15.07 -24.10 21.35
CA GLY A 517 14.62 -23.85 19.97
C GLY A 517 15.70 -23.56 18.92
N ASP A 518 16.90 -23.11 19.30
CA ASP A 518 17.80 -22.40 18.34
C ASP A 518 19.30 -22.81 18.33
N GLU A 519 19.86 -23.52 19.34
CA GLU A 519 21.29 -23.91 19.32
C GLU A 519 21.57 -25.40 19.63
N SER A 520 21.87 -26.19 18.58
CA SER A 520 22.94 -27.20 18.62
C SER A 520 23.34 -27.71 17.22
N VAL A 521 24.59 -27.44 16.82
CA VAL A 521 25.27 -28.15 15.71
C VAL A 521 26.72 -28.41 16.15
N PRO A 522 27.04 -29.61 16.68
CA PRO A 522 28.42 -29.97 17.02
C PRO A 522 29.21 -30.32 15.74
N ALA A 523 30.44 -29.83 15.64
CA ALA A 523 31.33 -30.18 14.53
C ALA A 523 31.90 -31.59 14.71
N THR A 524 31.83 -32.42 13.67
CA THR A 524 32.39 -33.78 13.65
C THR A 524 33.45 -33.95 12.56
N THR A 525 34.71 -34.06 12.98
CA THR A 525 35.83 -34.49 12.14
C THR A 525 36.07 -35.99 12.29
N GLY A 526 36.26 -36.72 11.18
CA GLY A 526 36.98 -38.00 11.20
C GLY A 526 36.27 -39.21 10.59
N ASP A 527 36.55 -39.43 9.31
CA ASP A 527 37.07 -40.68 8.72
C ASP A 527 36.33 -42.05 8.84
N LYS A 528 36.40 -42.78 7.71
CA LYS A 528 36.47 -44.26 7.56
C LYS A 528 35.14 -45.07 7.49
N PRO A 529 35.15 -46.23 6.77
CA PRO A 529 34.30 -46.28 5.58
C PRO A 529 33.56 -47.61 5.26
N GLY A 530 32.62 -47.53 4.30
CA GLY A 530 32.39 -48.61 3.32
C GLY A 530 31.17 -49.52 3.54
N GLY A 531 30.22 -49.46 2.60
CA GLY A 531 29.10 -50.39 2.48
C GLY A 531 28.14 -49.92 1.37
N LYS A 532 27.77 -50.80 0.43
CA LYS A 532 26.88 -50.46 -0.70
C LYS A 532 25.50 -51.08 -0.50
N HIS A 533 24.43 -50.32 -0.71
CA HIS A 533 23.36 -50.56 -1.71
C HIS A 533 22.34 -49.38 -1.67
N PRO A 534 21.46 -49.22 -2.68
CA PRO A 534 20.84 -47.91 -2.97
C PRO A 534 19.42 -47.73 -2.42
N ARG A 535 19.03 -46.46 -2.26
CA ARG A 535 17.66 -45.97 -2.43
C ARG A 535 17.65 -44.46 -2.70
N GLU A 536 16.61 -44.00 -3.36
CA GLU A 536 16.24 -42.58 -3.43
C GLU A 536 15.65 -42.18 -2.07
N GLU A 537 16.00 -41.00 -1.55
CA GLU A 537 15.26 -40.42 -0.42
C GLU A 537 15.32 -38.89 -0.41
N GLU A 538 14.20 -38.31 0.01
CA GLU A 538 13.75 -36.95 -0.28
C GLU A 538 14.25 -35.94 0.77
N TRP A 539 14.94 -34.87 0.36
CA TRP A 539 15.41 -33.83 1.28
C TRP A 539 14.33 -32.78 1.58
N VAL A 540 13.38 -33.17 2.42
CA VAL A 540 12.30 -32.29 2.92
C VAL A 540 12.86 -31.22 3.87
N MET A 541 13.14 -30.03 3.34
CA MET A 541 13.55 -28.87 4.13
C MET A 541 12.39 -28.32 4.97
N ARG A 542 12.48 -28.47 6.29
CA ARG A 542 11.44 -28.04 7.26
C ARG A 542 11.24 -26.51 7.24
N PRO A 543 9.99 -26.00 7.26
CA PRO A 543 9.72 -24.57 7.26
C PRO A 543 9.82 -23.94 8.65
N MET A 544 10.58 -22.85 8.79
CA MET A 544 10.54 -21.99 9.98
C MET A 544 9.11 -21.45 10.24
N THR A 545 8.68 -21.50 11.50
CA THR A 545 7.26 -21.41 11.85
C THR A 545 6.70 -19.99 11.86
N ARG A 546 5.37 -19.89 11.65
CA ARG A 546 4.63 -18.61 11.57
C ARG A 546 4.44 -17.88 12.92
N ALA A 547 4.98 -18.40 14.02
CA ALA A 547 4.71 -17.92 15.38
C ALA A 547 5.39 -16.56 15.68
N ALA A 548 6.71 -16.46 15.56
CA ALA A 548 7.48 -15.28 15.94
C ALA A 548 7.04 -13.99 15.21
N LYS A 549 6.65 -14.09 13.93
CA LYS A 549 6.10 -12.96 13.14
C LYS A 549 4.76 -12.43 13.66
N LYS A 550 4.05 -13.16 14.52
CA LYS A 550 2.67 -12.84 14.92
C LYS A 550 2.62 -11.89 16.12
N ALA A 551 3.48 -12.09 17.12
CA ALA A 551 3.57 -11.23 18.31
C ALA A 551 3.84 -9.76 17.94
N LYS A 552 4.81 -9.53 17.03
CA LYS A 552 5.27 -8.20 16.63
C LYS A 552 4.31 -7.40 15.75
N LEU A 553 3.21 -8.02 15.30
CA LEU A 553 2.09 -7.33 14.62
C LEU A 553 0.99 -6.89 15.61
N GLN A 554 0.88 -7.55 16.77
CA GLN A 554 -0.12 -7.20 17.78
C GLN A 554 0.30 -5.99 18.62
N SER A 555 1.58 -5.84 18.95
CA SER A 555 2.10 -4.66 19.67
C SER A 555 1.93 -3.36 18.88
N LYS A 556 2.20 -3.38 17.57
CA LYS A 556 2.11 -2.18 16.72
C LYS A 556 0.68 -1.64 16.61
N SER A 557 -0.29 -2.53 16.40
CA SER A 557 -1.73 -2.22 16.43
C SER A 557 -2.20 -1.55 17.74
N TYR A 558 -1.54 -1.87 18.86
CA TYR A 558 -1.85 -1.28 20.17
C TYR A 558 -1.23 0.12 20.33
N ALA A 559 0.02 0.30 19.90
CA ALA A 559 0.71 1.59 19.91
C ALA A 559 0.03 2.63 19.01
N ASP A 560 -0.36 2.24 17.79
CA ASP A 560 -1.05 3.13 16.85
C ASP A 560 -2.42 3.61 17.39
N LEU A 561 -3.13 2.74 18.14
CA LEU A 561 -4.39 3.10 18.83
C LEU A 561 -4.16 4.05 20.03
N GLN A 562 -3.10 3.84 20.82
CA GLN A 562 -2.74 4.77 21.90
C GLN A 562 -2.36 6.16 21.35
N ALA A 563 -1.60 6.21 20.25
CA ALA A 563 -1.23 7.46 19.58
C ALA A 563 -2.45 8.23 19.02
N ALA A 564 -3.44 7.52 18.47
CA ALA A 564 -4.70 8.12 18.04
C ALA A 564 -5.50 8.71 19.23
N GLY A 565 -5.60 7.96 20.34
CA GLY A 565 -6.25 8.43 21.57
C GLY A 565 -5.60 9.70 22.14
N GLN A 566 -4.26 9.74 22.19
CA GLN A 566 -3.52 10.92 22.64
C GLN A 566 -3.73 12.15 21.74
N LYS A 567 -3.79 11.99 20.41
CA LYS A 567 -4.05 13.12 19.48
C LYS A 567 -5.43 13.75 19.72
N GLY A 568 -6.48 12.93 19.82
CA GLY A 568 -7.83 13.43 20.13
C GLY A 568 -7.91 14.12 21.51
N HIS A 569 -7.14 13.65 22.48
CA HIS A 569 -7.02 14.28 23.80
C HIS A 569 -6.36 15.67 23.71
N ILE A 570 -5.24 15.79 22.98
CA ILE A 570 -4.51 17.06 22.80
C ILE A 570 -5.33 18.10 22.02
N GLN A 571 -6.07 17.70 20.98
CA GLN A 571 -7.01 18.59 20.29
C GLN A 571 -8.15 19.07 21.21
N SER A 572 -8.65 18.20 22.09
CA SER A 572 -9.67 18.56 23.09
C SER A 572 -9.15 19.58 24.11
N VAL A 573 -7.92 19.41 24.59
CA VAL A 573 -7.26 20.37 25.50
C VAL A 573 -7.01 21.72 24.82
N ARG A 574 -6.65 21.74 23.53
CA ARG A 574 -6.54 22.98 22.74
C ARG A 574 -7.87 23.71 22.57
N ARG A 575 -8.99 23.01 22.34
CA ARG A 575 -10.33 23.66 22.28
C ARG A 575 -10.76 24.24 23.63
N LEU A 576 -10.40 23.61 24.76
CA LEU A 576 -10.72 24.12 26.09
C LEU A 576 -9.99 25.43 26.44
N HIS A 577 -8.76 25.62 25.96
CA HIS A 577 -7.98 26.85 26.21
C HIS A 577 -8.57 28.13 25.58
N LEU A 578 -9.40 28.01 24.53
CA LEU A 578 -9.97 29.17 23.83
C LEU A 578 -11.38 29.58 24.33
N GLY A 579 -11.98 28.82 25.27
CA GLY A 579 -13.37 29.05 25.73
C GLY A 579 -13.53 29.87 27.02
N ALA A 580 -12.44 30.35 27.64
CA ALA A 580 -12.41 30.61 29.08
C ALA A 580 -12.48 32.10 29.54
N THR A 581 -12.94 33.04 28.71
CA THR A 581 -13.16 34.46 29.13
C THR A 581 -14.48 35.03 28.58
N GLY A 582 -15.61 34.65 29.18
CA GLY A 582 -16.93 34.96 28.61
C GLY A 582 -18.14 35.01 29.56
N ILE A 583 -18.02 35.63 30.74
CA ILE A 583 -19.19 35.86 31.63
C ILE A 583 -19.49 37.36 31.78
N ARG A 584 -20.67 37.77 31.31
CA ARG A 584 -21.29 39.06 31.63
C ARG A 584 -21.88 39.02 33.05
N VAL A 585 -21.55 40.01 33.88
CA VAL A 585 -22.42 40.47 34.97
C VAL A 585 -22.50 41.99 34.92
N SER A 586 -23.69 42.54 35.18
CA SER A 586 -23.99 43.97 35.04
C SER A 586 -23.90 44.74 36.36
N SER A 587 -23.51 46.02 36.34
CA SER A 587 -24.00 47.04 37.29
C SER A 587 -23.72 48.48 36.82
N ARG A 588 -24.20 49.47 37.58
CA ARG A 588 -24.50 50.85 37.13
C ARG A 588 -23.38 51.88 37.43
N LYS A 589 -23.05 52.69 36.41
CA LYS A 589 -23.10 54.18 36.36
C LYS A 589 -22.29 55.03 37.39
N LYS A 590 -21.62 56.08 36.87
CA LYS A 590 -20.72 57.11 37.51
C LYS A 590 -19.25 56.65 37.64
N GLY A 591 -18.21 57.49 37.49
CA GLY A 591 -18.15 58.85 36.89
C GLY A 591 -16.94 59.71 37.32
N ASN A 592 -16.40 60.55 36.41
CA ASN A 592 -15.40 61.64 36.58
C ASN A 592 -13.92 61.31 36.93
N GLY A 593 -13.01 62.25 36.55
CA GLY A 593 -11.56 62.26 36.83
C GLY A 593 -10.70 61.53 35.78
N LYS A 594 -9.85 62.11 34.92
CA LYS A 594 -9.19 63.45 34.75
C LYS A 594 -7.90 63.66 35.57
N GLN A 595 -6.85 64.16 34.89
CA GLN A 595 -5.47 64.52 35.34
C GLN A 595 -4.46 63.37 35.57
N ARG A 596 -3.12 63.57 35.51
CA ARG A 596 -2.22 64.39 34.63
C ARG A 596 -0.73 64.10 34.99
N THR A 597 0.21 64.28 34.04
CA THR A 597 1.70 64.46 34.24
C THR A 597 2.49 63.32 34.92
N GLY A 598 3.80 63.13 34.74
CA GLY A 598 4.83 63.76 33.86
C GLY A 598 5.90 62.70 33.46
N LYS A 599 6.65 62.87 32.36
CA LYS A 599 8.04 63.43 32.28
C LYS A 599 9.06 62.76 33.23
N GLU A 600 10.10 62.03 32.75
CA GLU A 600 11.33 62.48 32.02
C GLU A 600 12.37 63.19 32.91
N PRO A 601 13.69 63.21 32.58
CA PRO A 601 14.44 62.55 31.48
C PRO A 601 15.82 61.92 31.91
N GLU A 602 16.75 61.77 30.93
CA GLU A 602 18.24 61.72 31.04
C GLU A 602 18.91 60.36 31.32
N GLN A 603 20.10 60.01 30.77
CA GLN A 603 20.98 60.49 29.67
C GLN A 603 21.94 59.29 29.35
N GLY A 604 22.66 59.10 28.23
CA GLY A 604 22.82 59.74 26.91
C GLY A 604 23.77 58.83 26.06
N GLY A 605 23.58 58.63 24.76
CA GLY A 605 24.36 59.29 23.67
C GLY A 605 25.55 58.42 23.18
N GLU A 606 26.03 58.40 21.93
CA GLU A 606 25.60 58.80 20.57
C GLU A 606 26.26 57.80 19.57
N ALA A 607 26.10 57.74 18.24
CA ALA A 607 25.54 58.59 17.17
C ALA A 607 24.76 57.67 16.16
N SER A 608 24.09 58.03 15.05
CA SER A 608 24.19 59.03 13.95
C SER A 608 25.24 58.71 12.87
N THR A 609 24.95 58.70 11.56
CA THR A 609 23.77 59.10 10.73
C THR A 609 23.74 58.16 9.49
N SER A 610 22.71 57.91 8.66
CA SER A 610 21.51 58.62 8.13
C SER A 610 20.36 57.59 7.85
N GLN A 611 19.11 57.85 7.41
CA GLN A 611 18.42 58.89 6.60
C GLN A 611 18.70 58.83 5.07
N MET A 612 17.72 58.99 4.15
CA MET A 612 16.26 59.27 4.23
C MET A 612 15.59 58.81 2.89
N VAL A 613 14.27 58.59 2.68
CA VAL A 613 13.01 58.81 3.45
C VAL A 613 12.23 57.45 3.58
N LEU A 614 10.89 57.20 3.53
CA LEU A 614 9.59 57.90 3.33
C LEU A 614 8.59 57.56 4.48
N ARG A 615 7.45 58.29 4.61
CA ARG A 615 6.44 58.13 5.69
C ARG A 615 4.98 58.37 5.21
N PRO A 616 3.91 58.12 6.02
CA PRO A 616 2.75 57.36 5.53
C PRO A 616 1.35 58.01 5.74
N ARG A 617 0.30 57.35 5.24
CA ARG A 617 -1.08 57.24 5.76
C ARG A 617 -1.92 56.38 4.79
N ALA A 618 -3.12 55.88 5.09
CA ALA A 618 -3.73 55.28 6.29
C ALA A 618 -5.20 54.95 5.94
N GLY A 619 -5.71 53.77 6.28
CA GLY A 619 -7.12 53.41 6.06
C GLY A 619 -7.47 52.09 6.73
N LYS A 620 -8.57 52.07 7.48
CA LYS A 620 -9.09 50.87 8.17
C LYS A 620 -10.46 50.47 7.61
N GLY A 621 -10.69 49.17 7.52
CA GLY A 621 -11.88 48.55 8.12
C GLY A 621 -13.07 48.26 7.22
N SER A 622 -13.20 46.99 6.84
CA SER A 622 -14.42 46.17 6.90
C SER A 622 -14.03 44.74 6.49
N ASP A 623 -13.90 43.79 7.42
CA ASP A 623 -14.98 42.91 7.89
C ASP A 623 -15.31 41.79 6.88
N GLY A 624 -14.86 40.57 7.19
CA GLY A 624 -15.00 39.35 6.38
C GLY A 624 -14.15 38.22 6.99
N GLU A 625 -14.76 37.08 7.32
CA GLU A 625 -14.20 36.11 8.26
C GLU A 625 -13.29 35.04 7.62
N ASN A 626 -12.43 34.41 8.44
CA ASN A 626 -11.61 33.24 8.08
C ASN A 626 -12.51 32.04 7.70
N LEU A 627 -12.23 31.20 6.69
CA LEU A 627 -11.06 30.31 6.50
C LEU A 627 -10.79 29.35 7.67
N GLY A 628 -11.29 28.11 7.57
CA GLY A 628 -11.06 27.11 8.62
C GLY A 628 -11.82 25.78 8.50
N SER A 629 -12.15 25.32 7.29
CA SER A 629 -12.59 23.94 7.06
C SER A 629 -11.39 23.04 6.79
N GLU A 630 -11.41 21.84 7.38
CA GLU A 630 -10.45 20.77 7.10
C GLU A 630 -11.00 19.96 5.91
N ASP A 631 -10.40 20.10 4.71
CA ASP A 631 -10.77 19.28 3.56
C ASP A 631 -9.98 17.97 3.56
N GLU A 632 -10.68 16.85 3.75
CA GLU A 632 -10.13 15.50 3.60
C GLU A 632 -10.09 15.11 2.12
N ASP A 633 -8.88 14.94 1.57
CA ASP A 633 -8.68 14.72 0.14
C ASP A 633 -8.97 13.25 -0.26
N THR A 634 -10.26 12.91 -0.32
CA THR A 634 -10.79 11.69 -0.95
C THR A 634 -11.77 12.04 -2.06
N SER A 635 -11.29 12.07 -3.31
CA SER A 635 -12.10 12.45 -4.48
C SER A 635 -12.19 11.34 -5.54
N ASP A 636 -13.01 10.32 -5.27
CA ASP A 636 -13.81 9.69 -6.34
C ASP A 636 -15.08 10.55 -6.48
N GLY A 637 -15.31 11.18 -7.63
CA GLY A 637 -16.37 12.20 -7.73
C GLY A 637 -16.54 12.83 -9.11
N ASP A 638 -16.92 12.02 -10.11
CA ASP A 638 -17.27 12.53 -11.44
C ASP A 638 -18.69 13.15 -11.41
N PHE A 639 -18.81 14.46 -11.67
CA PHE A 639 -20.11 15.16 -11.72
C PHE A 639 -20.14 16.22 -12.84
N ARG A 640 -21.24 16.24 -13.60
CA ARG A 640 -21.42 17.12 -14.77
C ARG A 640 -22.41 18.27 -14.51
N PRO A 641 -22.11 19.50 -14.95
CA PRO A 641 -23.08 20.57 -15.14
C PRO A 641 -23.36 20.77 -16.67
N PRO A 642 -24.11 21.78 -17.16
CA PRO A 642 -25.45 21.48 -17.68
C PRO A 642 -25.77 22.04 -19.08
N SER A 643 -26.84 21.55 -19.72
CA SER A 643 -27.89 22.35 -20.41
C SER A 643 -28.83 21.48 -21.26
N GLU A 644 -29.93 22.07 -21.72
CA GLU A 644 -31.13 21.41 -22.21
C GLU A 644 -31.05 20.96 -23.69
N ARG A 645 -31.57 19.76 -23.99
CA ARG A 645 -32.59 19.55 -25.03
C ARG A 645 -33.26 18.17 -24.90
N VAL A 646 -34.55 18.17 -25.28
CA VAL A 646 -35.58 17.11 -25.22
C VAL A 646 -35.07 15.67 -25.48
N PRO A 647 -35.53 14.65 -24.72
CA PRO A 647 -34.88 13.34 -24.66
C PRO A 647 -35.15 12.41 -25.85
N ALA A 648 -34.13 11.60 -26.19
CA ALA A 648 -34.27 10.41 -27.03
C ALA A 648 -34.10 9.15 -26.14
N VAL A 649 -35.11 8.27 -26.15
CA VAL A 649 -35.11 7.04 -25.34
C VAL A 649 -34.11 6.03 -25.93
N LYS A 650 -32.98 5.81 -25.27
CA LYS A 650 -32.05 4.73 -25.64
C LYS A 650 -32.57 3.40 -25.09
N ARG A 651 -33.00 2.51 -26.00
CA ARG A 651 -33.24 1.10 -25.69
C ARG A 651 -31.95 0.45 -25.17
N ALA A 652 -32.06 -0.33 -24.11
CA ALA A 652 -31.06 -1.33 -23.72
C ALA A 652 -31.66 -2.71 -24.01
N VAL A 653 -30.94 -3.52 -24.79
CA VAL A 653 -31.23 -4.95 -24.96
C VAL A 653 -30.22 -5.70 -24.11
N ILE A 654 -30.70 -6.61 -23.26
CA ILE A 654 -29.86 -7.50 -22.47
C ILE A 654 -30.14 -8.90 -22.99
N GLN A 655 -29.22 -9.46 -23.78
CA GLN A 655 -29.20 -10.90 -24.00
C GLN A 655 -28.64 -11.54 -22.73
N ILE A 656 -29.39 -12.48 -22.16
CA ILE A 656 -28.95 -13.35 -21.07
C ILE A 656 -28.39 -14.60 -21.75
N SER A 657 -27.16 -15.01 -21.45
CA SER A 657 -26.66 -16.33 -21.87
C SER A 657 -27.15 -17.39 -20.88
N GLU A 658 -27.54 -18.55 -21.40
CA GLU A 658 -28.10 -19.65 -20.60
C GLU A 658 -27.11 -20.16 -19.54
N ASP A 659 -25.79 -20.04 -19.80
CA ASP A 659 -24.69 -20.40 -18.90
C ASP A 659 -24.64 -19.59 -17.58
N ALA A 660 -25.50 -18.58 -17.41
CA ALA A 660 -25.48 -17.65 -16.29
C ALA A 660 -26.56 -17.90 -15.21
N LEU A 661 -27.40 -18.93 -15.35
CA LEU A 661 -28.55 -19.21 -14.48
C LEU A 661 -28.14 -20.00 -13.21
N PRO A 662 -28.20 -19.44 -11.98
CA PRO A 662 -27.74 -20.13 -10.77
C PRO A 662 -28.87 -20.92 -10.08
N GLU A 663 -28.62 -22.13 -9.60
CA GLU A 663 -29.64 -22.96 -8.91
C GLU A 663 -30.06 -22.44 -7.51
N ILE A 664 -29.30 -21.49 -6.93
CA ILE A 664 -29.45 -20.93 -5.57
C ILE A 664 -30.88 -20.55 -5.14
N TRP A 665 -31.76 -20.19 -6.07
CA TRP A 665 -33.12 -19.77 -5.78
C TRP A 665 -34.01 -20.92 -5.29
N LYS A 666 -33.68 -22.17 -5.63
CA LYS A 666 -34.44 -23.38 -5.26
C LYS A 666 -34.31 -23.69 -3.76
N ASP A 667 -33.07 -23.72 -3.24
CA ASP A 667 -32.78 -24.03 -1.83
C ASP A 667 -33.17 -22.91 -0.85
N SER A 668 -33.25 -21.67 -1.34
CA SER A 668 -33.58 -20.50 -0.52
C SER A 668 -34.91 -20.63 0.23
N ALA A 669 -35.86 -21.41 -0.30
CA ALA A 669 -37.15 -21.68 0.34
C ALA A 669 -37.05 -22.65 1.54
N ALA A 670 -36.14 -23.62 1.53
CA ALA A 670 -35.93 -24.53 2.66
C ALA A 670 -35.24 -23.80 3.83
N TYR A 671 -34.20 -23.02 3.52
CA TYR A 671 -33.49 -22.20 4.51
C TYR A 671 -34.40 -21.14 5.15
N ALA A 672 -35.38 -20.60 4.41
CA ALA A 672 -36.37 -19.66 4.93
C ALA A 672 -37.43 -20.29 5.85
N ARG A 673 -37.66 -21.62 5.77
CA ARG A 673 -38.58 -22.35 6.65
C ARG A 673 -37.92 -22.88 7.94
N GLY A 674 -36.59 -22.88 8.02
CA GLY A 674 -35.84 -23.51 9.10
C GLY A 674 -35.60 -25.01 8.90
N ASP A 675 -35.86 -25.52 7.68
CA ASP A 675 -35.65 -26.92 7.31
C ASP A 675 -34.14 -27.21 7.15
N HIS A 676 -33.43 -27.40 8.27
CA HIS A 676 -32.03 -27.82 8.25
C HIS A 676 -31.91 -29.30 7.84
N PRO A 677 -31.04 -29.67 6.88
CA PRO A 677 -30.71 -31.06 6.64
C PRO A 677 -29.96 -31.62 7.86
N GLY A 678 -30.56 -32.60 8.53
CA GLY A 678 -29.89 -33.37 9.59
C GLY A 678 -28.70 -34.19 9.04
N PRO A 679 -27.84 -34.75 9.91
CA PRO A 679 -26.56 -35.36 9.52
C PRO A 679 -26.65 -36.73 8.81
N HIS A 680 -27.74 -37.00 8.08
CA HIS A 680 -28.02 -38.28 7.42
C HIS A 680 -28.61 -38.06 6.02
N GLY A 681 -27.99 -38.64 4.98
CA GLY A 681 -28.70 -38.88 3.71
C GLY A 681 -28.05 -38.48 2.39
N ILE A 682 -26.72 -38.28 2.29
CA ILE A 682 -26.04 -38.28 0.97
C ILE A 682 -25.08 -39.47 0.93
N SER A 683 -25.50 -40.55 0.25
CA SER A 683 -24.63 -41.68 -0.09
C SER A 683 -23.72 -41.30 -1.25
N PRO A 684 -22.40 -41.59 -1.21
CA PRO A 684 -21.55 -41.42 -2.38
C PRO A 684 -21.96 -42.36 -3.50
N SER A 685 -22.03 -41.85 -4.73
CA SER A 685 -22.06 -42.70 -5.93
C SER A 685 -20.67 -43.31 -6.15
N GLU A 686 -20.59 -44.64 -6.18
CA GLU A 686 -19.34 -45.36 -6.45
C GLU A 686 -18.97 -45.25 -7.94
N ASP A 687 -18.03 -44.37 -8.27
CA ASP A 687 -17.19 -44.51 -9.47
C ASP A 687 -15.80 -43.93 -9.21
N GLY A 688 -14.78 -44.79 -9.28
CA GLY A 688 -13.50 -44.56 -8.61
C GLY A 688 -12.30 -44.34 -9.53
N HIS A 689 -11.80 -43.10 -9.59
CA HIS A 689 -10.43 -42.80 -10.04
C HIS A 689 -9.66 -42.04 -8.94
N ALA A 690 -9.08 -42.82 -8.02
CA ALA A 690 -8.27 -42.31 -6.91
C ALA A 690 -6.92 -41.77 -7.41
N VAL A 691 -6.80 -40.45 -7.51
CA VAL A 691 -5.52 -39.76 -7.62
C VAL A 691 -5.07 -39.36 -6.21
N ASN A 692 -4.00 -39.98 -5.71
CA ASN A 692 -3.44 -39.66 -4.39
C ASN A 692 -2.76 -38.28 -4.41
N ALA A 693 -3.53 -37.24 -4.09
CA ALA A 693 -3.03 -35.92 -3.74
C ALA A 693 -3.21 -35.69 -2.24
N GLU A 694 -2.21 -35.12 -1.56
CA GLU A 694 -2.37 -34.71 -0.17
C GLU A 694 -3.47 -33.64 -0.04
N PRO A 695 -4.31 -33.68 1.00
CA PRO A 695 -5.42 -32.75 1.17
C PRO A 695 -4.90 -31.33 1.41
N SER A 696 -4.96 -30.47 0.38
CA SER A 696 -4.49 -29.08 0.49
C SER A 696 -5.28 -28.33 1.57
N ALA A 697 -4.60 -27.87 2.63
CA ALA A 697 -5.23 -27.26 3.79
C ALA A 697 -6.25 -26.16 3.42
N LYS A 698 -7.51 -26.33 3.85
CA LYS A 698 -8.62 -25.46 3.47
C LYS A 698 -8.36 -24.01 3.90
N PRO A 699 -8.65 -22.99 3.06
CA PRO A 699 -8.23 -21.60 3.32
C PRO A 699 -8.77 -21.05 4.66
N TYR A 700 -9.97 -21.49 5.05
CA TYR A 700 -10.70 -21.06 6.24
C TYR A 700 -10.47 -21.89 7.51
N GLU A 701 -9.58 -22.88 7.52
CA GLU A 701 -9.26 -23.71 8.70
C GLU A 701 -8.97 -22.85 9.97
N LYS A 702 -8.29 -21.71 9.79
CA LYS A 702 -7.95 -20.76 10.86
C LYS A 702 -9.16 -19.97 11.39
N VAL A 703 -10.23 -19.90 10.60
CA VAL A 703 -11.53 -19.34 10.96
C VAL A 703 -12.25 -20.34 11.88
N LEU A 704 -12.36 -21.60 11.46
CA LEU A 704 -12.96 -22.69 12.25
C LEU A 704 -12.28 -22.82 13.63
N ALA A 705 -10.95 -22.84 13.66
CA ALA A 705 -10.13 -22.92 14.89
C ALA A 705 -10.26 -21.70 15.84
N THR A 706 -11.13 -20.73 15.54
CA THR A 706 -11.47 -19.60 16.43
C THR A 706 -12.67 -19.89 17.33
N PHE A 707 -13.51 -20.86 16.98
CA PHE A 707 -14.76 -21.17 17.69
C PHE A 707 -14.61 -22.26 18.75
N SER A 708 -13.38 -22.74 19.01
CA SER A 708 -13.07 -23.75 20.02
C SER A 708 -13.12 -23.23 21.45
N GLN A 709 -13.43 -24.12 22.40
CA GLN A 709 -13.55 -23.87 23.84
C GLN A 709 -12.52 -22.86 24.42
N PRO A 710 -11.20 -22.95 24.15
CA PRO A 710 -10.22 -22.06 24.77
C PRO A 710 -10.35 -20.59 24.34
N HIS A 711 -10.87 -20.33 23.14
CA HIS A 711 -11.09 -18.96 22.64
C HIS A 711 -12.33 -18.32 23.26
N LEU A 712 -13.41 -19.10 23.37
CA LEU A 712 -14.64 -18.69 24.05
C LEU A 712 -14.37 -18.45 25.54
N GLN A 713 -13.71 -19.40 26.22
CA GLN A 713 -13.38 -19.28 27.64
C GLN A 713 -12.47 -18.06 27.91
N LYS A 714 -11.53 -17.74 27.01
CA LYS A 714 -10.70 -16.54 27.13
C LYS A 714 -11.51 -15.23 27.05
N LEU A 715 -12.53 -15.16 26.20
CA LEU A 715 -13.44 -14.02 26.14
C LEU A 715 -14.31 -13.95 27.40
N LEU A 716 -14.88 -15.09 27.83
CA LEU A 716 -15.70 -15.17 29.03
C LEU A 716 -14.93 -14.73 30.29
N SER A 717 -13.76 -15.30 30.54
CA SER A 717 -12.94 -14.97 31.71
C SER A 717 -12.57 -13.47 31.74
N LYS A 718 -12.33 -12.85 30.58
CA LYS A 718 -12.07 -11.40 30.51
C LYS A 718 -13.31 -10.59 30.88
N LEU A 719 -14.48 -10.93 30.32
CA LEU A 719 -15.75 -10.25 30.64
C LEU A 719 -16.09 -10.38 32.13
N GLN A 720 -15.95 -11.58 32.71
CA GLN A 720 -16.21 -11.83 34.13
C GLN A 720 -15.27 -11.06 35.06
N VAL A 721 -14.00 -10.85 34.68
CA VAL A 721 -13.06 -10.02 35.45
C VAL A 721 -13.48 -8.55 35.42
N GLU A 722 -13.81 -7.99 34.25
CA GLU A 722 -14.24 -6.59 34.17
C GLU A 722 -15.62 -6.36 34.81
N VAL A 723 -16.57 -7.30 34.72
CA VAL A 723 -17.84 -7.24 35.48
C VAL A 723 -17.58 -7.14 36.99
N LYS A 724 -16.74 -8.03 37.56
CA LYS A 724 -16.42 -8.02 39.00
C LYS A 724 -15.72 -6.73 39.44
N LYS A 725 -14.88 -6.14 38.58
CA LYS A 725 -14.28 -4.81 38.81
C LYS A 725 -15.34 -3.70 38.86
N LEU A 726 -16.23 -3.67 37.87
CA LEU A 726 -17.31 -2.68 37.78
C LEU A 726 -18.32 -2.82 38.92
N GLU A 727 -18.53 -4.04 39.45
CA GLU A 727 -19.33 -4.30 40.65
C GLU A 727 -18.66 -3.76 41.92
N ALA A 728 -17.37 -4.05 42.12
CA ALA A 728 -16.61 -3.59 43.28
C ALA A 728 -16.51 -2.06 43.35
N ASP A 729 -16.17 -1.42 42.23
CA ASP A 729 -15.99 0.03 42.14
C ASP A 729 -17.28 0.79 41.76
N ARG A 730 -18.45 0.14 41.77
CA ARG A 730 -19.72 0.73 41.29
C ARG A 730 -20.04 2.09 41.91
N ALA A 731 -19.87 2.21 43.23
CA ALA A 731 -20.11 3.46 43.96
C ALA A 731 -19.08 4.56 43.61
N LEU A 732 -17.84 4.18 43.29
CA LEU A 732 -16.78 5.08 42.83
C LEU A 732 -17.09 5.59 41.41
N ILE A 733 -17.44 4.69 40.50
CA ILE A 733 -17.77 5.01 39.10
C ILE A 733 -18.98 5.96 39.04
N GLN A 734 -20.01 5.73 39.84
CA GLN A 734 -21.17 6.63 39.94
C GLN A 734 -20.79 8.03 40.44
N ARG A 735 -19.91 8.12 41.45
CA ARG A 735 -19.43 9.38 42.04
C ARG A 735 -18.63 10.26 41.06
N TYR A 736 -17.90 9.65 40.13
CA TYR A 736 -17.04 10.34 39.15
C TYR A 736 -17.55 10.25 37.70
N SER A 737 -18.84 9.97 37.51
CA SER A 737 -19.49 9.70 36.21
C SER A 737 -19.19 10.73 35.11
N GLY A 738 -19.13 12.03 35.45
CA GLY A 738 -18.82 13.11 34.52
C GLY A 738 -17.35 13.14 34.03
N THR A 739 -16.45 13.74 34.82
CA THR A 739 -15.16 14.26 34.31
C THR A 739 -13.94 13.90 35.18
N PRO A 740 -13.57 12.62 35.35
CA PRO A 740 -12.40 12.23 36.15
C PRO A 740 -11.10 12.81 35.56
N HIS A 741 -10.97 12.81 34.23
CA HIS A 741 -9.86 13.46 33.52
C HIS A 741 -9.65 14.93 33.90
N LYS A 742 -10.71 15.70 34.24
CA LYS A 742 -10.53 17.11 34.65
C LYS A 742 -9.89 17.24 36.02
N GLN A 743 -10.18 16.33 36.95
CA GLN A 743 -9.53 16.32 38.27
C GLN A 743 -8.08 15.87 38.17
N ILE A 744 -7.79 14.89 37.31
CA ILE A 744 -6.41 14.51 36.95
C ILE A 744 -5.66 15.74 36.40
N TYR A 745 -6.21 16.45 35.41
CA TYR A 745 -5.59 17.67 34.86
C TYR A 745 -5.42 18.80 35.88
N MET A 746 -6.44 19.11 36.70
CA MET A 746 -6.35 20.16 37.72
C MET A 746 -5.26 19.90 38.77
N ILE A 747 -4.96 18.62 39.06
CA ILE A 747 -3.89 18.25 39.98
C ILE A 747 -2.53 18.27 39.28
N LEU A 748 -2.45 17.85 38.00
CA LEU A 748 -1.22 17.97 37.20
C LEU A 748 -0.82 19.44 36.92
N GLU A 749 -1.77 20.33 36.61
CA GLU A 749 -1.54 21.78 36.46
C GLU A 749 -1.15 22.47 37.79
N GLY A 750 -1.32 21.78 38.92
CA GLY A 750 -0.87 22.22 40.24
C GLY A 750 0.62 21.97 40.51
N LEU A 751 1.30 21.14 39.69
CA LEU A 751 2.68 20.71 39.93
C LEU A 751 3.73 21.81 39.68
N ASP A 752 3.46 22.77 38.78
CA ASP A 752 4.41 23.80 38.34
C ASP A 752 4.48 25.03 39.29
N LYS A 753 4.22 24.81 40.59
CA LYS A 753 4.09 25.87 41.61
C LYS A 753 4.63 25.42 42.96
N SER A 754 5.12 26.38 43.76
CA SER A 754 5.61 26.15 45.13
C SER A 754 4.56 25.61 46.12
N SER A 755 3.31 25.44 45.68
CA SER A 755 2.19 24.83 46.41
C SER A 755 2.16 23.30 46.43
N ILE A 756 3.07 22.59 45.76
CA ILE A 756 3.10 21.10 45.75
C ILE A 756 3.26 20.46 47.14
N PHE A 757 3.85 21.17 48.11
CA PHE A 757 3.95 20.71 49.50
C PHE A 757 2.84 21.29 50.41
N SER A 758 1.82 21.93 49.84
CA SER A 758 0.70 22.47 50.63
C SER A 758 -0.22 21.34 51.13
N PRO A 759 -0.77 21.44 52.35
CA PRO A 759 -1.70 20.43 52.88
C PRO A 759 -2.92 20.19 51.96
N ALA A 760 -3.39 21.24 51.27
CA ALA A 760 -4.49 21.15 50.32
C ALA A 760 -4.14 20.29 49.08
N PHE A 761 -2.91 20.39 48.57
CA PHE A 761 -2.44 19.56 47.46
C PHE A 761 -2.26 18.10 47.90
N VAL A 762 -1.63 17.87 49.05
CA VAL A 762 -1.46 16.52 49.61
C VAL A 762 -2.82 15.85 49.88
N SER A 763 -3.81 16.59 50.39
CA SER A 763 -5.18 16.10 50.61
C SER A 763 -5.98 15.85 49.31
N ALA A 764 -5.50 16.27 48.15
CA ALA A 764 -6.16 16.00 46.87
C ALA A 764 -5.80 14.60 46.30
N PHE A 765 -4.68 14.00 46.70
CA PHE A 765 -4.19 12.73 46.16
C PHE A 765 -5.19 11.55 46.25
N PRO A 766 -5.97 11.36 47.33
CA PRO A 766 -6.99 10.31 47.36
C PRO A 766 -7.99 10.46 46.20
N SER A 767 -8.43 11.68 45.88
CA SER A 767 -9.32 11.95 44.74
C SER A 767 -8.62 11.85 43.38
N PHE A 768 -7.29 11.96 43.33
CA PHE A 768 -6.49 11.73 42.12
C PHE A 768 -6.45 10.23 41.79
N TRP A 769 -6.21 9.38 42.79
CA TRP A 769 -6.22 7.92 42.63
C TRP A 769 -7.63 7.41 42.31
N ASP A 770 -8.67 7.86 43.03
CA ASP A 770 -10.08 7.64 42.69
C ASP A 770 -10.35 7.93 41.18
N ALA A 771 -9.90 9.10 40.70
CA ALA A 771 -10.15 9.55 39.35
C ALA A 771 -9.37 8.73 38.31
N ILE A 772 -8.16 8.26 38.64
CA ILE A 772 -7.37 7.34 37.80
C ILE A 772 -8.09 6.00 37.67
N THR A 773 -8.55 5.39 38.77
CA THR A 773 -9.29 4.12 38.73
C THR A 773 -10.55 4.21 37.85
N VAL A 774 -11.33 5.29 37.98
CA VAL A 774 -12.51 5.50 37.11
C VAL A 774 -12.12 5.80 35.65
N GLN A 775 -10.94 6.39 35.40
CA GLN A 775 -10.43 6.59 34.04
C GLN A 775 -9.89 5.29 33.42
N GLU A 776 -9.35 4.36 34.21
CA GLU A 776 -9.01 3.00 33.78
C GLU A 776 -10.26 2.20 33.41
N HIS A 777 -11.31 2.22 34.26
CA HIS A 777 -12.60 1.60 33.93
C HIS A 777 -13.19 2.15 32.62
N LYS A 778 -13.11 3.47 32.39
CA LYS A 778 -13.53 4.08 31.12
C LYS A 778 -12.68 3.64 29.92
N SER A 779 -11.40 3.32 30.12
CA SER A 779 -10.52 2.76 29.09
C SER A 779 -10.90 1.31 28.73
N ASN A 780 -11.11 0.45 29.73
CA ASN A 780 -11.49 -0.95 29.53
C ASN A 780 -12.89 -1.05 28.89
N ASN A 781 -13.82 -0.19 29.34
CA ASN A 781 -15.15 -0.02 28.76
C ASN A 781 -15.11 0.33 27.26
N HIS A 782 -14.21 1.21 26.84
CA HIS A 782 -14.02 1.55 25.43
C HIS A 782 -13.63 0.33 24.58
N GLN A 783 -12.86 -0.61 25.12
CA GLN A 783 -12.53 -1.84 24.39
C GLN A 783 -13.76 -2.74 24.20
N LEU A 784 -14.66 -2.88 25.19
CA LEU A 784 -15.89 -3.66 24.99
C LEU A 784 -16.84 -2.95 24.00
N ASN A 785 -17.01 -1.63 24.11
CA ASN A 785 -17.81 -0.86 23.15
C ASN A 785 -17.30 -1.03 21.72
N LEU A 786 -15.97 -1.07 21.52
CA LEU A 786 -15.37 -1.34 20.21
C LEU A 786 -15.72 -2.75 19.69
N LEU A 787 -15.83 -3.77 20.55
CA LEU A 787 -16.31 -5.10 20.14
C LEU A 787 -17.82 -5.10 19.82
N LEU A 788 -18.63 -4.40 20.63
CA LEU A 788 -20.07 -4.25 20.39
C LEU A 788 -20.37 -3.50 19.07
N MET A 789 -19.63 -2.44 18.76
CA MET A 789 -19.76 -1.71 17.49
C MET A 789 -19.34 -2.58 16.30
N ARG A 790 -18.29 -3.41 16.45
CA ARG A 790 -17.86 -4.35 15.41
C ARG A 790 -18.90 -5.44 15.17
N SER A 791 -19.48 -6.03 16.21
CA SER A 791 -20.54 -7.04 16.05
C SER A 791 -21.83 -6.43 15.48
N GLN A 792 -22.17 -5.18 15.84
CA GLN A 792 -23.27 -4.43 15.21
C GLN A 792 -23.05 -4.20 13.72
N ILE A 793 -21.85 -3.78 13.29
CA ILE A 793 -21.52 -3.60 11.86
C ILE A 793 -21.60 -4.94 11.12
N MET A 794 -21.02 -6.01 11.70
CA MET A 794 -21.08 -7.35 11.12
C MET A 794 -22.52 -7.83 10.99
N ALA A 795 -23.32 -7.74 12.06
CA ALA A 795 -24.72 -8.14 12.08
C ALA A 795 -25.56 -7.34 11.08
N ALA A 796 -25.39 -6.02 10.98
CA ALA A 796 -26.14 -5.18 10.03
C ALA A 796 -25.88 -5.60 8.57
N VAL A 797 -24.62 -5.86 8.20
CA VAL A 797 -24.25 -6.36 6.86
C VAL A 797 -24.74 -7.79 6.65
N GLY A 798 -24.66 -8.64 7.68
CA GLY A 798 -25.23 -9.99 7.68
C GLY A 798 -26.73 -9.99 7.42
N SER A 799 -27.50 -9.19 8.16
CA SER A 799 -28.96 -9.06 8.01
C SER A 799 -29.35 -8.46 6.65
N ALA A 800 -28.66 -7.42 6.18
CA ALA A 800 -28.96 -6.81 4.88
C ALA A 800 -28.82 -7.81 3.72
N TRP A 801 -27.72 -8.56 3.66
CA TRP A 801 -27.54 -9.59 2.63
C TRP A 801 -28.39 -10.85 2.89
N THR A 802 -28.71 -11.21 4.14
CA THR A 802 -29.66 -12.30 4.43
C THR A 802 -31.08 -11.95 3.96
N TRP A 803 -31.49 -10.69 4.09
CA TRP A 803 -32.75 -10.22 3.55
C TRP A 803 -32.76 -10.32 2.01
N LEU A 804 -31.73 -9.78 1.34
CA LEU A 804 -31.68 -9.73 -0.13
C LEU A 804 -31.38 -11.08 -0.82
N ASP A 805 -30.55 -11.94 -0.23
CA ASP A 805 -30.11 -13.23 -0.82
C ASP A 805 -30.83 -14.45 -0.20
N VAL A 806 -31.83 -14.29 0.67
CA VAL A 806 -32.66 -15.40 1.18
C VAL A 806 -34.13 -15.03 1.32
N GLN A 807 -34.46 -14.03 2.16
CA GLN A 807 -35.84 -13.75 2.57
C GLN A 807 -36.65 -13.15 1.41
N PHE A 808 -36.05 -12.21 0.68
CA PHE A 808 -36.62 -11.62 -0.52
C PHE A 808 -36.82 -12.68 -1.63
N PRO A 809 -35.83 -13.53 -1.99
CA PRO A 809 -36.04 -14.69 -2.85
C PRO A 809 -37.20 -15.58 -2.43
N ALA A 810 -37.22 -16.08 -1.20
CA ALA A 810 -38.25 -17.00 -0.73
C ALA A 810 -39.66 -16.39 -0.81
N MET A 811 -39.82 -15.12 -0.42
CA MET A 811 -41.09 -14.41 -0.55
C MET A 811 -41.52 -14.21 -2.00
N CYS A 812 -40.60 -13.87 -2.91
CA CYS A 812 -40.92 -13.74 -4.34
C CYS A 812 -41.33 -15.08 -4.97
N MET A 813 -40.63 -16.18 -4.65
CA MET A 813 -40.99 -17.52 -5.13
C MET A 813 -42.37 -17.96 -4.63
N ALA A 814 -42.66 -17.73 -3.34
CA ALA A 814 -43.97 -18.03 -2.76
C ALA A 814 -45.10 -17.18 -3.38
N ILE A 815 -44.81 -15.93 -3.79
CA ILE A 815 -45.74 -15.10 -4.57
C ILE A 815 -45.89 -15.61 -6.01
N LEU A 816 -44.82 -16.07 -6.66
CA LEU A 816 -44.87 -16.61 -8.04
C LEU A 816 -45.73 -17.87 -8.15
N ARG A 817 -45.78 -18.66 -7.07
CA ARG A 817 -46.56 -19.89 -6.89
C ARG A 817 -47.93 -19.67 -6.25
N ASP A 818 -48.30 -18.41 -5.97
CA ASP A 818 -49.52 -17.98 -5.26
C ASP A 818 -49.74 -18.70 -3.90
N GLU A 819 -48.65 -19.04 -3.20
CA GLU A 819 -48.61 -19.63 -1.84
C GLU A 819 -48.91 -18.60 -0.72
N VAL A 820 -48.96 -17.30 -1.04
CA VAL A 820 -49.03 -16.18 -0.07
C VAL A 820 -50.12 -15.17 -0.45
N ASP A 821 -50.94 -14.75 0.53
CA ASP A 821 -51.97 -13.72 0.30
C ASP A 821 -51.38 -12.34 -0.04
N LYS A 822 -52.08 -11.64 -0.94
CA LYS A 822 -51.71 -10.34 -1.52
C LYS A 822 -51.57 -9.24 -0.46
N GLN A 823 -52.22 -9.39 0.70
CA GLN A 823 -52.14 -8.45 1.82
C GLN A 823 -50.82 -8.57 2.60
N SER A 824 -50.12 -9.70 2.53
CA SER A 824 -48.88 -9.95 3.31
C SER A 824 -47.70 -9.09 2.86
N ALA A 825 -47.61 -8.77 1.57
CA ALA A 825 -46.56 -7.91 1.01
C ALA A 825 -47.08 -7.11 -0.22
N PRO A 826 -47.99 -6.12 -0.07
CA PRO A 826 -48.77 -5.56 -1.18
C PRO A 826 -47.97 -4.79 -2.24
N TRP A 827 -46.79 -4.28 -1.89
CA TRP A 827 -45.87 -3.66 -2.85
C TRP A 827 -45.11 -4.72 -3.66
N LEU A 828 -44.68 -5.79 -2.99
CA LEU A 828 -43.90 -6.87 -3.60
C LEU A 828 -44.79 -7.76 -4.47
N TYR A 829 -46.02 -8.05 -4.05
CA TYR A 829 -46.99 -8.80 -4.87
C TYR A 829 -47.24 -8.08 -6.20
N ARG A 830 -47.42 -6.74 -6.19
CA ARG A 830 -47.50 -5.93 -7.43
C ARG A 830 -46.24 -6.07 -8.27
N LEU A 831 -45.06 -5.81 -7.67
CA LEU A 831 -43.78 -5.84 -8.37
C LEU A 831 -43.48 -7.20 -9.03
N VAL A 832 -43.72 -8.31 -8.33
CA VAL A 832 -43.53 -9.66 -8.87
C VAL A 832 -44.50 -9.93 -10.03
N GLN A 833 -45.77 -9.56 -9.90
CA GLN A 833 -46.78 -9.79 -10.93
C GLN A 833 -46.58 -8.89 -12.16
N ASP A 834 -46.10 -7.66 -12.00
CA ASP A 834 -45.75 -6.78 -13.13
C ASP A 834 -44.58 -7.34 -13.95
N VAL A 835 -43.54 -7.86 -13.29
CA VAL A 835 -42.40 -8.52 -13.96
C VAL A 835 -42.82 -9.85 -14.60
N LYS A 836 -43.57 -10.71 -13.89
CA LYS A 836 -44.13 -11.97 -14.42
C LYS A 836 -44.97 -11.70 -15.67
N LYS A 837 -45.89 -10.72 -15.61
CA LYS A 837 -46.75 -10.33 -16.73
C LYS A 837 -45.94 -9.79 -17.90
N ALA A 838 -44.95 -8.94 -17.67
CA ALA A 838 -44.14 -8.36 -18.75
C ALA A 838 -43.31 -9.41 -19.48
N HIS A 839 -42.77 -10.40 -18.77
CA HIS A 839 -42.08 -11.53 -19.39
C HIS A 839 -43.04 -12.40 -20.21
N CYS A 840 -44.18 -12.83 -19.64
CA CYS A 840 -45.19 -13.65 -20.33
C CYS A 840 -45.96 -12.94 -21.49
N HIS A 841 -45.64 -11.67 -21.80
CA HIS A 841 -46.23 -10.92 -22.92
C HIS A 841 -45.16 -10.17 -23.73
N CYS A 842 -43.89 -10.63 -23.69
CA CYS A 842 -42.76 -10.12 -24.49
C CYS A 842 -42.63 -8.59 -24.46
N GLY A 843 -42.80 -8.02 -23.25
CA GLY A 843 -43.01 -6.59 -23.06
C GLY A 843 -41.78 -5.81 -22.60
N VAL A 844 -41.87 -4.48 -22.75
CA VAL A 844 -41.03 -3.53 -22.00
C VAL A 844 -41.71 -3.25 -20.66
N VAL A 845 -41.00 -3.44 -19.55
CA VAL A 845 -41.44 -3.02 -18.22
C VAL A 845 -40.54 -1.90 -17.69
N GLN A 846 -41.15 -0.83 -17.19
CA GLN A 846 -40.47 0.25 -16.49
C GLN A 846 -40.87 0.21 -15.02
N LEU A 847 -39.93 -0.22 -14.18
CA LEU A 847 -40.10 -0.35 -12.74
C LEU A 847 -39.64 0.96 -12.09
N ASP A 848 -40.56 1.68 -11.43
CA ASP A 848 -40.27 2.87 -10.62
C ASP A 848 -40.60 2.54 -9.16
N PRO A 849 -39.69 2.78 -8.19
CA PRO A 849 -39.94 2.45 -6.79
C PRO A 849 -41.17 3.18 -6.20
N LEU A 850 -41.49 4.39 -6.70
CA LEU A 850 -42.65 5.16 -6.24
C LEU A 850 -43.98 4.51 -6.64
N SER A 851 -44.03 3.78 -7.76
CA SER A 851 -45.21 2.99 -8.19
C SER A 851 -45.52 1.83 -7.23
N TYR A 852 -44.54 1.45 -6.41
CA TYR A 852 -44.65 0.43 -5.36
C TYR A 852 -44.61 1.03 -3.94
N ASP A 853 -44.86 2.35 -3.84
CA ASP A 853 -44.88 3.13 -2.58
C ASP A 853 -43.51 3.20 -1.84
N LEU A 854 -42.42 2.77 -2.49
CA LEU A 854 -41.07 2.75 -1.90
C LEU A 854 -40.39 4.12 -2.03
N ARG A 855 -40.28 4.83 -0.91
CA ARG A 855 -39.62 6.16 -0.84
C ARG A 855 -38.10 6.03 -0.64
N VAL A 856 -37.41 5.54 -1.66
CA VAL A 856 -35.93 5.40 -1.67
C VAL A 856 -35.24 6.66 -2.21
N PRO A 857 -34.14 7.15 -1.62
CA PRO A 857 -33.43 8.32 -2.13
C PRO A 857 -32.69 8.05 -3.46
N SER A 858 -32.79 8.99 -4.39
CA SER A 858 -31.92 9.16 -5.57
C SER A 858 -31.86 8.07 -6.66
N THR A 859 -32.63 6.99 -6.57
CA THR A 859 -32.59 5.90 -7.57
C THR A 859 -33.63 6.09 -8.68
N ALA A 860 -33.18 5.99 -9.93
CA ALA A 860 -34.04 6.14 -11.10
C ALA A 860 -34.84 4.87 -11.41
N ALA A 861 -35.96 5.04 -12.14
CA ALA A 861 -36.73 3.93 -12.69
C ALA A 861 -35.87 3.06 -13.63
N ARG A 862 -36.07 1.74 -13.56
CA ARG A 862 -35.33 0.75 -14.36
C ARG A 862 -36.21 0.16 -15.45
N THR A 863 -35.74 0.20 -16.70
CA THR A 863 -36.40 -0.42 -17.84
C THR A 863 -35.76 -1.78 -18.16
N PHE A 864 -36.61 -2.80 -18.35
CA PHE A 864 -36.25 -4.11 -18.85
C PHE A 864 -37.08 -4.42 -20.11
N ASN A 865 -36.54 -5.24 -21.01
CA ASN A 865 -37.18 -5.62 -22.26
C ASN A 865 -36.99 -7.13 -22.45
N PHE A 866 -38.09 -7.87 -22.55
CA PHE A 866 -38.10 -9.30 -22.84
C PHE A 866 -38.24 -9.53 -24.35
N SER A 867 -37.67 -10.60 -24.91
CA SER A 867 -37.73 -10.90 -26.36
C SER A 867 -38.84 -11.90 -26.66
N ASP A 868 -39.31 -11.93 -27.92
CA ASP A 868 -40.23 -12.98 -28.42
C ASP A 868 -39.51 -14.33 -28.65
N ASP A 869 -38.18 -14.37 -28.60
CA ASP A 869 -37.38 -15.57 -28.85
C ASP A 869 -37.43 -16.60 -27.70
N ASP A 870 -37.89 -16.19 -26.50
CA ASP A 870 -38.02 -17.04 -25.31
C ASP A 870 -39.29 -17.95 -25.43
N LEU A 871 -39.17 -19.02 -26.23
CA LEU A 871 -40.19 -20.09 -26.39
C LEU A 871 -40.77 -20.56 -25.05
N GLU A 872 -42.11 -20.66 -24.95
CA GLU A 872 -42.92 -20.98 -23.74
C GLU A 872 -42.08 -21.53 -22.56
N PRO A 873 -41.49 -20.65 -21.73
CA PRO A 873 -40.50 -21.07 -20.77
C PRO A 873 -41.13 -21.98 -19.72
N SER A 874 -40.42 -23.05 -19.34
CA SER A 874 -40.85 -23.90 -18.24
C SER A 874 -41.04 -23.04 -16.98
N SER A 875 -41.94 -23.46 -16.08
CA SER A 875 -42.24 -22.69 -14.86
C SER A 875 -40.99 -22.36 -14.04
N GLU A 876 -39.94 -23.18 -14.13
CA GLU A 876 -38.65 -23.02 -13.45
C GLU A 876 -37.73 -21.98 -14.15
N VAL A 877 -37.74 -21.91 -15.48
CA VAL A 877 -37.06 -20.85 -16.25
C VAL A 877 -37.75 -19.51 -16.02
N LEU A 878 -39.09 -19.48 -16.07
CA LEU A 878 -39.91 -18.31 -15.74
C LEU A 878 -39.60 -17.78 -14.34
N GLU A 879 -39.59 -18.65 -13.32
CA GLU A 879 -39.21 -18.28 -11.95
C GLU A 879 -37.81 -17.67 -11.88
N THR A 880 -36.83 -18.29 -12.53
CA THR A 880 -35.42 -17.84 -12.50
C THR A 880 -35.23 -16.48 -13.20
N CYS A 881 -35.82 -16.28 -14.38
CA CYS A 881 -35.74 -15.03 -15.14
C CYS A 881 -36.43 -13.86 -14.40
N VAL A 882 -37.60 -14.10 -13.80
CA VAL A 882 -38.28 -13.09 -12.98
C VAL A 882 -37.44 -12.75 -11.74
N MET A 883 -36.86 -13.75 -11.06
CA MET A 883 -36.00 -13.51 -9.90
C MET A 883 -34.74 -12.69 -10.20
N ALA A 884 -34.09 -12.92 -11.34
CA ALA A 884 -32.91 -12.16 -11.76
C ALA A 884 -33.23 -10.67 -11.94
N VAL A 885 -34.37 -10.35 -12.58
CA VAL A 885 -34.85 -8.96 -12.76
C VAL A 885 -35.21 -8.32 -11.42
N LEU A 886 -35.92 -9.03 -10.55
CA LEU A 886 -36.34 -8.55 -9.23
C LEU A 886 -35.15 -8.23 -8.31
N HIS A 887 -34.21 -9.17 -8.17
CA HIS A 887 -33.02 -9.01 -7.33
C HIS A 887 -32.13 -7.86 -7.83
N SER A 888 -31.89 -7.80 -9.14
CA SER A 888 -31.16 -6.70 -9.78
C SER A 888 -31.83 -5.34 -9.51
N THR A 889 -33.16 -5.28 -9.57
CA THR A 889 -33.94 -4.06 -9.32
C THR A 889 -33.83 -3.60 -7.88
N ILE A 890 -34.12 -4.48 -6.91
CA ILE A 890 -34.07 -4.14 -5.48
C ILE A 890 -32.66 -3.81 -5.00
N ARG A 891 -31.64 -4.55 -5.48
CA ARG A 891 -30.22 -4.24 -5.21
C ARG A 891 -29.88 -2.81 -5.64
N SER A 892 -30.40 -2.38 -6.78
CA SER A 892 -30.20 -1.02 -7.30
C SER A 892 -30.97 0.04 -6.50
N TRP A 893 -32.25 -0.19 -6.20
CA TRP A 893 -33.11 0.78 -5.49
C TRP A 893 -32.69 1.02 -4.03
N LEU A 894 -32.17 -0.02 -3.36
CA LEU A 894 -31.67 0.04 -1.99
C LEU A 894 -30.17 0.29 -1.89
N ALA A 895 -29.51 0.70 -2.99
CA ALA A 895 -28.10 1.05 -3.06
C ALA A 895 -27.13 -0.01 -2.47
N PHE A 896 -27.46 -1.30 -2.63
CA PHE A 896 -26.58 -2.39 -2.17
C PHE A 896 -25.24 -2.35 -2.91
N PRO A 897 -24.10 -2.58 -2.23
CA PRO A 897 -22.77 -2.52 -2.84
C PRO A 897 -22.65 -3.34 -4.13
N GLY A 898 -21.97 -2.79 -5.13
CA GLY A 898 -21.83 -3.38 -6.47
C GLY A 898 -21.09 -4.73 -6.50
N PRO A 899 -21.07 -5.45 -7.64
CA PRO A 899 -20.54 -6.82 -7.73
C PRO A 899 -19.08 -7.00 -7.32
N GLN A 900 -18.27 -5.93 -7.41
CA GLN A 900 -16.85 -5.92 -7.00
C GLN A 900 -16.65 -5.72 -5.49
N SER A 901 -17.70 -5.40 -4.72
CA SER A 901 -17.61 -5.25 -3.27
C SER A 901 -17.58 -6.61 -2.57
N ILE A 902 -16.65 -6.78 -1.63
CA ILE A 902 -16.60 -7.95 -0.74
C ILE A 902 -17.80 -8.02 0.23
N SER A 903 -18.67 -7.00 0.27
CA SER A 903 -19.80 -6.92 1.20
C SER A 903 -20.75 -8.13 1.12
N ARG A 904 -20.98 -8.71 -0.07
CA ARG A 904 -21.80 -9.93 -0.21
C ARG A 904 -21.14 -11.13 0.48
N ILE A 905 -19.82 -11.32 0.28
CA ILE A 905 -19.03 -12.36 0.97
C ILE A 905 -19.08 -12.16 2.49
N GLN A 906 -18.95 -10.91 2.94
CA GLN A 906 -19.03 -10.53 4.35
C GLN A 906 -20.40 -10.81 4.97
N GLY A 907 -21.48 -10.49 4.26
CA GLY A 907 -22.85 -10.79 4.68
C GLY A 907 -23.12 -12.29 4.75
N THR A 908 -22.74 -13.04 3.72
CA THR A 908 -22.84 -14.51 3.68
C THR A 908 -22.04 -15.16 4.82
N PHE A 909 -20.81 -14.70 5.08
CA PHE A 909 -20.00 -15.16 6.21
C PHE A 909 -20.71 -14.97 7.55
N VAL A 910 -21.18 -13.75 7.85
CA VAL A 910 -21.87 -13.45 9.11
C VAL A 910 -23.16 -14.26 9.23
N ARG A 911 -23.97 -14.34 8.17
CA ARG A 911 -25.18 -15.16 8.09
C ARG A 911 -24.93 -16.58 8.57
N HIS A 912 -23.89 -17.23 8.04
CA HIS A 912 -23.55 -18.60 8.41
C HIS A 912 -23.08 -18.72 9.87
N LEU A 913 -22.27 -17.78 10.39
CA LEU A 913 -21.92 -17.76 11.81
C LEU A 913 -23.15 -17.63 12.72
N THR A 914 -24.05 -16.69 12.42
CA THR A 914 -25.23 -16.43 13.26
C THR A 914 -26.30 -17.51 13.14
N SER A 915 -26.39 -18.19 12.00
CA SER A 915 -27.32 -19.29 11.76
C SER A 915 -26.86 -20.58 12.44
N VAL A 916 -25.61 -20.99 12.22
CA VAL A 916 -25.07 -22.25 12.77
C VAL A 916 -24.91 -22.18 14.28
N PHE A 917 -24.42 -21.05 14.82
CA PHE A 917 -24.18 -20.91 16.26
C PHE A 917 -25.34 -20.25 17.02
N GLY A 918 -26.46 -19.93 16.38
CA GLY A 918 -27.70 -19.47 17.02
C GLY A 918 -27.55 -18.39 18.11
N SER A 919 -26.58 -17.48 17.99
CA SER A 919 -26.39 -16.31 18.87
C SER A 919 -25.46 -15.28 18.19
N GLY A 920 -25.79 -14.00 18.32
CA GLY A 920 -24.96 -12.91 17.81
C GLY A 920 -23.66 -12.69 18.57
N GLN A 921 -23.51 -13.24 19.79
CA GLN A 921 -22.34 -12.97 20.64
C GLN A 921 -21.04 -13.61 20.10
N VAL A 922 -21.13 -14.60 19.20
CA VAL A 922 -19.96 -15.17 18.51
C VAL A 922 -19.19 -14.11 17.69
N LEU A 923 -19.87 -13.04 17.27
CA LEU A 923 -19.30 -11.90 16.56
C LEU A 923 -18.42 -11.00 17.46
N LEU A 924 -18.40 -11.20 18.78
CA LEU A 924 -17.52 -10.48 19.72
C LEU A 924 -16.10 -11.05 19.78
N LEU A 925 -15.85 -12.23 19.22
CA LEU A 925 -14.52 -12.83 19.19
C LEU A 925 -13.56 -12.00 18.31
N ASP A 926 -12.49 -11.45 18.90
CA ASP A 926 -11.51 -10.53 18.26
C ASP A 926 -11.06 -10.93 16.85
N LYS A 927 -10.91 -12.24 16.58
CA LYS A 927 -10.49 -12.76 15.28
C LYS A 927 -11.59 -12.69 14.21
N VAL A 928 -12.86 -12.82 14.57
CA VAL A 928 -14.01 -12.85 13.64
C VAL A 928 -14.09 -11.53 12.86
N TRP A 929 -13.90 -10.39 13.52
CA TRP A 929 -13.80 -9.08 12.86
C TRP A 929 -12.66 -9.02 11.83
N ASN A 930 -11.53 -9.65 12.11
CA ASN A 930 -10.39 -9.67 11.19
C ASN A 930 -10.64 -10.58 9.97
N PHE A 931 -11.32 -11.71 10.16
CA PHE A 931 -11.77 -12.54 9.04
C PHE A 931 -12.86 -11.87 8.21
N TYR A 932 -13.83 -11.19 8.85
CA TYR A 932 -14.83 -10.36 8.19
C TYR A 932 -14.17 -9.28 7.31
N ARG A 933 -13.19 -8.54 7.82
CA ARG A 933 -12.44 -7.54 7.01
C ARG A 933 -11.66 -8.14 5.84
N LEU A 934 -11.38 -9.43 5.86
CA LEU A 934 -10.57 -10.15 4.86
C LEU A 934 -11.35 -11.29 4.17
N ALA A 935 -12.68 -11.25 4.18
CA ALA A 935 -13.54 -12.41 3.94
C ALA A 935 -13.22 -13.18 2.64
N ARG A 936 -12.89 -12.48 1.54
CA ARG A 936 -12.47 -13.11 0.27
C ARG A 936 -11.24 -14.01 0.47
N THR A 937 -10.14 -13.49 0.99
CA THR A 937 -8.90 -14.26 1.22
C THR A 937 -9.03 -15.25 2.38
N ALA A 938 -9.81 -14.90 3.42
CA ALA A 938 -9.98 -15.73 4.60
C ALA A 938 -10.86 -16.98 4.35
N LEU A 939 -11.76 -16.93 3.36
CA LEU A 939 -12.72 -17.99 3.09
C LEU A 939 -12.53 -18.67 1.72
N LEU A 940 -12.03 -17.95 0.71
CA LEU A 940 -11.91 -18.44 -0.67
C LEU A 940 -10.43 -18.49 -1.14
N GLY A 941 -9.50 -18.05 -0.28
CA GLY A 941 -8.08 -17.96 -0.59
C GLY A 941 -7.78 -16.99 -1.74
N ASP A 942 -6.68 -17.24 -2.44
CA ASP A 942 -6.28 -16.50 -3.65
C ASP A 942 -6.85 -17.11 -4.94
N ARG A 943 -7.72 -18.16 -4.85
CA ARG A 943 -8.19 -18.98 -5.97
C ARG A 943 -9.24 -18.29 -6.88
N LEU A 944 -9.69 -17.07 -6.56
CA LEU A 944 -10.83 -16.43 -7.23
C LEU A 944 -10.41 -15.26 -8.14
N PRO A 945 -10.57 -15.34 -9.48
CA PRO A 945 -10.20 -14.27 -10.40
C PRO A 945 -11.00 -12.96 -10.16
N PRO A 946 -10.48 -11.78 -10.55
CA PRO A 946 -11.16 -10.49 -10.32
C PRO A 946 -12.49 -10.28 -11.07
N ARG A 947 -12.82 -11.14 -12.05
CA ARG A 947 -13.96 -10.93 -12.97
C ARG A 947 -15.23 -11.71 -12.62
N HIS A 948 -15.17 -12.77 -11.80
CA HIS A 948 -16.36 -13.52 -11.41
C HIS A 948 -17.09 -12.81 -10.26
N ALA A 949 -18.41 -12.69 -10.38
CA ALA A 949 -19.27 -12.27 -9.29
C ALA A 949 -19.32 -13.37 -8.22
N PHE A 950 -19.17 -13.00 -6.95
CA PHE A 950 -19.28 -13.97 -5.85
C PHE A 950 -20.73 -14.48 -5.72
N GLN A 951 -20.87 -15.80 -5.66
CA GLN A 951 -22.12 -16.49 -5.39
C GLN A 951 -22.05 -17.19 -3.99
N PRO A 952 -23.13 -17.18 -3.18
CA PRO A 952 -23.12 -17.73 -1.82
C PRO A 952 -22.76 -19.22 -1.66
N ASP A 953 -23.05 -20.04 -2.66
CA ASP A 953 -22.71 -21.48 -2.75
C ASP A 953 -21.21 -21.75 -2.73
N MET A 954 -20.38 -20.78 -3.13
CA MET A 954 -18.92 -20.84 -2.99
C MET A 954 -18.46 -20.96 -1.51
N LEU A 955 -19.36 -20.82 -0.54
CA LEU A 955 -19.12 -21.04 0.89
C LEU A 955 -19.85 -22.26 1.46
N SER A 956 -20.45 -23.13 0.64
CA SER A 956 -21.13 -24.36 1.12
C SER A 956 -20.19 -25.32 1.85
N GLU A 957 -18.95 -25.50 1.37
CA GLU A 957 -17.93 -26.31 2.07
C GLU A 957 -17.57 -25.72 3.44
N PHE A 958 -17.44 -24.39 3.51
CA PHE A 958 -17.22 -23.67 4.77
C PHE A 958 -18.42 -23.81 5.72
N LEU A 959 -19.66 -23.76 5.22
CA LEU A 959 -20.88 -23.96 6.01
C LEU A 959 -20.95 -25.40 6.57
N GLN A 960 -20.57 -26.40 5.77
CA GLN A 960 -20.52 -27.81 6.20
C GLN A 960 -19.51 -27.99 7.33
N ASP A 961 -18.26 -27.53 7.13
CA ASP A 961 -17.21 -27.65 8.15
C ASP A 961 -17.53 -26.80 9.41
N LEU A 962 -18.22 -25.67 9.27
CA LEU A 962 -18.68 -24.82 10.38
C LEU A 962 -19.76 -25.51 11.22
N SER A 963 -20.68 -26.24 10.57
CA SER A 963 -21.77 -27.00 11.20
C SER A 963 -21.27 -28.28 11.89
N ALA A 964 -20.08 -28.77 11.52
CA ALA A 964 -19.41 -29.89 12.17
C ALA A 964 -18.61 -29.51 13.44
N LEU A 965 -18.58 -28.23 13.83
CA LEU A 965 -17.88 -27.78 15.04
C LEU A 965 -18.72 -27.99 16.31
N PRO A 966 -18.11 -28.31 17.47
CA PRO A 966 -18.82 -28.46 18.73
C PRO A 966 -19.75 -27.29 19.09
N LEU A 967 -19.36 -26.03 18.80
CA LEU A 967 -20.18 -24.84 19.07
C LEU A 967 -21.55 -24.83 18.34
N ALA A 968 -21.73 -25.63 17.28
CA ALA A 968 -23.01 -25.81 16.59
C ALA A 968 -23.98 -26.72 17.36
N ASP A 969 -23.46 -27.66 18.16
CA ASP A 969 -24.25 -28.52 19.04
C ASP A 969 -24.76 -27.71 20.25
N SER A 970 -26.06 -27.79 20.52
CA SER A 970 -26.73 -27.09 21.62
C SER A 970 -26.26 -27.55 22.99
N ASP A 971 -25.81 -28.80 23.09
CA ASP A 971 -25.50 -29.46 24.35
C ASP A 971 -23.98 -29.43 24.64
N SER A 972 -23.21 -28.78 23.75
CA SER A 972 -21.76 -28.61 23.87
C SER A 972 -21.33 -27.66 24.99
N GLU A 973 -20.14 -27.91 25.52
CA GLU A 973 -19.48 -27.00 26.47
C GLU A 973 -19.15 -25.65 25.82
N GLU A 974 -18.76 -25.62 24.54
CA GLU A 974 -18.65 -24.41 23.73
C GLU A 974 -19.94 -23.56 23.74
N ARG A 975 -21.11 -24.18 23.50
CA ARG A 975 -22.42 -23.49 23.53
C ARG A 975 -22.71 -22.95 24.92
N ARG A 976 -22.46 -23.75 25.97
CA ARG A 976 -22.65 -23.35 27.37
C ARG A 976 -21.78 -22.15 27.77
N ILE A 977 -20.55 -22.07 27.24
CA ILE A 977 -19.66 -20.91 27.43
C ILE A 977 -20.16 -19.70 26.64
N LEU A 978 -20.68 -19.88 25.41
CA LEU A 978 -21.23 -18.78 24.62
C LEU A 978 -22.48 -18.16 25.29
N SER A 979 -23.32 -18.96 25.95
CA SER A 979 -24.43 -18.45 26.78
C SER A 979 -23.92 -17.59 27.94
N GLN A 980 -22.88 -18.03 28.65
CA GLN A 980 -22.30 -17.26 29.75
C GLN A 980 -21.63 -15.94 29.28
N ILE A 981 -21.19 -15.86 28.01
CA ILE A 981 -20.73 -14.61 27.39
C ILE A 981 -21.90 -13.65 27.19
N GLU A 982 -23.06 -14.14 26.78
CA GLU A 982 -24.31 -13.35 26.64
C GLU A 982 -24.77 -12.79 27.99
N ASP A 983 -24.74 -13.60 29.05
CA ASP A 983 -25.00 -13.17 30.44
C ASP A 983 -24.01 -12.09 30.90
N ALA A 984 -22.70 -12.31 30.69
CA ALA A 984 -21.66 -11.39 31.12
C ALA A 984 -21.71 -10.03 30.37
N VAL A 985 -22.03 -10.03 29.07
CA VAL A 985 -22.27 -8.80 28.30
C VAL A 985 -23.52 -8.06 28.81
N THR A 986 -24.56 -8.79 29.20
CA THR A 986 -25.79 -8.21 29.76
C THR A 986 -25.54 -7.59 31.14
N ALA A 987 -24.84 -8.30 32.04
CA ALA A 987 -24.43 -7.78 33.34
C ALA A 987 -23.54 -6.54 33.20
N HIS A 988 -22.53 -6.56 32.32
CA HIS A 988 -21.66 -5.42 32.06
C HIS A 988 -22.44 -4.19 31.52
N ARG A 989 -23.52 -4.38 30.77
CA ARG A 989 -24.39 -3.28 30.32
C ARG A 989 -25.29 -2.70 31.43
N ALA A 990 -25.64 -3.50 32.44
CA ALA A 990 -26.51 -3.08 33.55
C ALA A 990 -25.76 -2.38 34.71
N LEU A 991 -24.42 -2.35 34.67
CA LEU A 991 -23.55 -1.74 35.68
C LEU A 991 -23.10 -0.31 35.34
N LEU A 992 -23.43 0.18 34.14
CA LEU A 992 -23.00 1.45 33.55
C LEU A 992 -24.12 2.49 33.53
#